data_AF-A0A9D6P2L6-F1
#
_entry.id   AF-A0A9D6P2L6-F1
#
_cell.length_a   1.000
_cell.length_b   1.000
_cell.length_c   1.000
_cell.angle_alpha   90.00
_cell.angle_beta   90.00
_cell.angle_gamma   90.00
#
_symmetry.space_group_name_H-M   'P 1'
#
loop_
_entity.id
_entity.type
_entity.pdbx_description
1 polymer ?
#
loop_
_entity_poly.entity_id
_entity_poly.type
_entity_poly.pdbx_seq_one_letter_code
_entity_poly.pdbx_strand_id
1 'polypeptide(L)'
;MCKLLLSALLRISLLFIPILFFSSPVLAQEYLFQEEFNLIRPANTLDPDKWNVYPNNPPGITTIQENLGNLNLNQVNSDKFPFVISKNQIFPEGDFTTEIKFQYTQVTGYGTGIALTDKDPIQNPQAPELIRIDVWQDLFLSNMRLEYYGQIVFTTSINLDTHIFRVERKGTRYFVYLDGDLVFTSGETTNKVQYIWMGNYVQVPAGNWTRFNVDYIRVQALPTKIPLILIPGIAASSNLGVLADRGDSGWTWMYAAEGGWRQFIDSLEKAGYQKDKDYFIAFYDWRKTNDWTDSDPGAALPAKKYLAETIDKAKTANPGINKVNVVAHSLGGLVVRSYIESPNYRNDISKAFLVGSPNAGSLFAYYTWEGAEVPPNWDPVSKAGLSVMIKLLSFNFNEEPYQMIHNRMKGIKDLLPIGYDYLINNGNPFSWTDMQEINNFLKNTSNPQNTANIFAQKGVELFNIIGTGQNTWEKLQIENYTHPYLWEDGKPLGSAATADGDNTVLVSSSNLANTTGLTLADKHANLPNAAASLIFDKLGATYTPSNLAGAPDEVMVAWVASPVTLSVKDSQGNPVGESLIDPTGAMKWVFVENPSGDYKIALTGTGSGDYHVGVDYYTSTKTESVINQGTASLGVNLDYNLNFNPQTPQPLQLRPVDNIPPSTTTQLQGTTGNNGWFLSDVNLSLLAVDNEGGAGLKEIKYSFDNSTWQKYTAPFVINNEGITTVYYRSSDLVGNLEQTKQTEIKIDKTAPEAKISVNSDKNDLEARGIDQNPTTVQRTDNIATKRKDDAFFVITDEAGNTLKIDVRERDKIKQDRFRIYSLQYNNNPVQVLENNHFNVTYQGKKSKINVKEQSFEQKGEIKIRIRYDVKKDKSTIIMKEPKEEKVKEVKDGLVILQLNTNYGNLEATY
;
A
#
# COMPACT_ATOMS: atom_id res chain seq x y z
N MET A 1 -2.34 62.30 32.10
CA MET A 1 -2.45 63.77 32.05
C MET A 1 -3.04 64.19 30.70
N CYS A 2 -3.71 65.34 30.60
CA CYS A 2 -4.38 65.95 29.43
C CYS A 2 -3.76 65.71 28.04
N LYS A 3 -4.44 65.83 26.88
CA LYS A 3 -5.87 66.03 26.46
C LYS A 3 -5.92 65.63 24.95
N LEU A 4 -6.98 65.02 24.38
CA LEU A 4 -8.32 65.55 24.04
C LEU A 4 -8.31 66.58 22.88
N LEU A 5 -9.30 66.47 21.97
CA LEU A 5 -9.45 67.07 20.62
C LEU A 5 -8.81 66.20 19.51
N LEU A 6 -9.43 66.02 18.34
CA LEU A 6 -10.60 66.70 17.76
C LEU A 6 -11.73 65.72 17.35
N SER A 7 -12.99 66.14 17.49
CA SER A 7 -14.18 65.37 17.07
C SER A 7 -15.26 66.28 16.47
N ALA A 8 -15.76 65.95 15.28
CA ALA A 8 -16.94 66.54 14.64
C ALA A 8 -17.68 65.40 13.91
N LEU A 9 -18.89 64.99 14.32
CA LEU A 9 -20.20 65.60 14.00
C LEU A 9 -20.54 65.34 12.51
N LEU A 10 -21.59 64.61 12.12
CA LEU A 10 -22.95 64.34 12.66
C LEU A 10 -23.28 62.81 12.51
N ARG A 11 -24.33 62.12 13.03
CA ARG A 11 -25.63 62.35 13.73
C ARG A 11 -26.77 62.98 12.92
N ILE A 12 -28.06 62.64 13.07
CA ILE A 12 -28.72 61.61 13.92
C ILE A 12 -29.07 60.40 12.98
N SER A 13 -30.14 59.58 12.96
CA SER A 13 -31.44 59.37 13.65
C SER A 13 -31.69 57.84 13.83
N LEU A 14 -32.87 57.43 14.33
CA LEU A 14 -33.34 56.02 14.35
C LEU A 14 -34.46 55.81 13.31
N LEU A 15 -34.63 54.57 12.81
CA LEU A 15 -35.90 53.81 12.89
C LEU A 15 -35.74 52.35 12.41
N PHE A 16 -36.71 51.50 12.73
CA PHE A 16 -36.76 50.07 12.37
C PHE A 16 -37.18 49.85 10.91
N ILE A 17 -36.63 48.80 10.27
CA ILE A 17 -37.36 47.65 9.67
C ILE A 17 -36.32 46.62 9.18
N PRO A 18 -36.53 45.30 9.41
CA PRO A 18 -35.73 44.26 8.76
C PRO A 18 -36.34 43.89 7.40
N ILE A 19 -35.58 44.01 6.30
CA ILE A 19 -35.74 43.27 5.04
C ILE A 19 -34.52 43.55 4.16
N LEU A 20 -33.85 42.47 3.72
CA LEU A 20 -33.22 42.26 2.40
C LEU A 20 -32.28 41.05 2.49
N PHE A 21 -32.87 39.85 2.50
CA PHE A 21 -32.17 38.69 1.96
C PHE A 21 -32.02 38.94 0.45
N PHE A 22 -30.84 39.36 0.00
CA PHE A 22 -30.48 39.19 -1.40
C PHE A 22 -30.23 37.70 -1.63
N SER A 23 -31.27 37.00 -2.06
CA SER A 23 -31.10 35.76 -2.80
C SER A 23 -30.18 36.04 -3.99
N SER A 24 -29.20 35.16 -4.21
CA SER A 24 -28.44 35.12 -5.46
C SER A 24 -29.40 35.12 -6.66
N PRO A 25 -28.98 35.61 -7.84
CA PRO A 25 -29.76 35.44 -9.06
C PRO A 25 -29.83 33.96 -9.43
N VAL A 26 -30.84 33.28 -8.91
CA VAL A 26 -31.39 32.08 -9.55
C VAL A 26 -31.73 32.50 -10.97
N LEU A 27 -31.09 31.87 -11.97
CA LEU A 27 -31.49 32.01 -13.36
C LEU A 27 -32.98 31.70 -13.43
N ALA A 28 -33.79 32.70 -13.79
CA ALA A 28 -35.24 32.60 -13.75
C ALA A 28 -35.68 31.44 -14.65
N GLN A 29 -36.11 30.34 -14.04
CA GLN A 29 -36.35 29.08 -14.74
C GLN A 29 -37.56 29.23 -15.65
N GLU A 30 -37.30 29.41 -16.95
CA GLU A 30 -38.30 29.80 -17.94
C GLU A 30 -39.52 28.87 -17.93
N TYR A 31 -40.69 29.49 -17.78
CA TYR A 31 -41.96 28.80 -17.87
C TYR A 31 -42.28 28.52 -19.35
N LEU A 32 -42.52 27.24 -19.68
CA LEU A 32 -42.98 26.84 -21.01
C LEU A 32 -44.39 27.34 -21.30
N PHE A 33 -45.20 27.45 -20.24
CA PHE A 33 -46.47 28.15 -20.26
C PHE A 33 -46.64 28.88 -18.94
N GLN A 34 -46.94 30.17 -19.01
CA GLN A 34 -47.29 30.99 -17.85
C GLN A 34 -48.49 31.86 -18.17
N GLU A 35 -49.42 31.92 -17.24
CA GLU A 35 -50.47 32.93 -17.21
C GLU A 35 -50.62 33.47 -15.78
N GLU A 36 -50.70 34.80 -15.67
CA GLU A 36 -50.80 35.55 -14.43
C GLU A 36 -52.02 36.46 -14.57
N PHE A 37 -53.16 36.05 -14.01
CA PHE A 37 -54.44 36.77 -14.14
C PHE A 37 -54.50 38.06 -13.30
N ASN A 38 -53.32 38.53 -12.86
CA ASN A 38 -53.05 39.74 -12.10
C ASN A 38 -52.47 40.89 -12.94
N LEU A 39 -52.14 40.66 -14.21
CA LEU A 39 -51.71 41.70 -15.15
C LEU A 39 -52.90 42.55 -15.65
N ILE A 40 -52.75 43.88 -15.67
CA ILE A 40 -53.81 44.79 -16.11
C ILE A 40 -53.95 44.75 -17.65
N ARG A 41 -54.87 43.94 -18.16
CA ARG A 41 -55.23 43.91 -19.59
C ARG A 41 -56.29 44.97 -19.95
N PRO A 42 -56.27 45.60 -21.14
CA PRO A 42 -57.19 46.71 -21.47
C PRO A 42 -58.69 46.40 -21.60
N ALA A 43 -59.16 45.16 -21.38
CA ALA A 43 -60.52 44.73 -21.77
C ALA A 43 -61.18 43.66 -20.86
N ASN A 44 -60.57 43.26 -19.75
CA ASN A 44 -61.00 42.13 -18.89
C ASN A 44 -61.18 40.77 -19.62
N THR A 45 -60.65 40.65 -20.84
CA THR A 45 -60.68 39.43 -21.65
C THR A 45 -59.43 38.59 -21.44
N LEU A 46 -59.63 37.28 -21.25
CA LEU A 46 -58.58 36.26 -21.29
C LEU A 46 -57.66 36.41 -22.50
N ASP A 47 -56.41 36.00 -22.31
CA ASP A 47 -55.40 35.92 -23.38
C ASP A 47 -55.91 35.12 -24.59
N PRO A 48 -56.16 35.78 -25.74
CA PRO A 48 -56.80 35.14 -26.88
C PRO A 48 -55.85 34.22 -27.64
N ASP A 49 -54.54 34.28 -27.41
CA ASP A 49 -53.56 33.40 -28.06
C ASP A 49 -53.31 32.13 -27.22
N LYS A 50 -53.55 32.18 -25.90
CA LYS A 50 -53.44 31.03 -25.00
C LYS A 50 -54.74 30.26 -24.79
N TRP A 51 -55.91 30.91 -24.80
CA TRP A 51 -57.17 30.29 -24.36
C TRP A 51 -58.25 30.23 -25.45
N ASN A 52 -58.91 29.08 -25.55
CA ASN A 52 -60.23 28.94 -26.18
C ASN A 52 -61.29 29.17 -25.10
N VAL A 53 -62.23 30.08 -25.37
CA VAL A 53 -63.20 30.57 -24.39
C VAL A 53 -64.62 30.18 -24.81
N TYR A 54 -65.34 29.47 -23.92
CA TYR A 54 -66.69 28.98 -24.17
C TYR A 54 -67.66 29.66 -23.20
N PRO A 55 -68.23 30.82 -23.57
CA PRO A 55 -69.19 31.53 -22.74
C PRO A 55 -70.59 30.89 -22.79
N ASN A 56 -71.41 31.20 -21.80
CA ASN A 56 -72.80 30.77 -21.76
C ASN A 56 -73.68 31.47 -22.81
N ASN A 57 -74.79 30.81 -23.14
CA ASN A 57 -75.79 31.26 -24.10
C ASN A 57 -77.16 31.30 -23.40
N PRO A 58 -77.93 32.41 -23.41
CA PRO A 58 -77.63 33.69 -24.06
C PRO A 58 -76.57 34.54 -23.32
N PRO A 59 -75.86 35.46 -24.00
CA PRO A 59 -74.60 36.04 -23.53
C PRO A 59 -74.67 37.07 -22.38
N GLY A 60 -75.75 37.11 -21.60
CA GLY A 60 -76.08 38.23 -20.71
C GLY A 60 -75.93 38.01 -19.19
N ILE A 61 -75.65 36.78 -18.73
CA ILE A 61 -75.79 36.39 -17.30
C ILE A 61 -74.55 35.63 -16.77
N THR A 62 -73.39 35.79 -17.41
CA THR A 62 -72.19 35.02 -17.09
C THR A 62 -70.96 35.85 -17.45
N THR A 63 -70.15 36.17 -16.45
CA THR A 63 -68.95 37.00 -16.58
C THR A 63 -67.71 36.14 -16.41
N ILE A 64 -67.04 35.84 -17.52
CA ILE A 64 -65.61 35.52 -17.51
C ILE A 64 -64.91 36.88 -17.47
N GLN A 65 -64.29 37.21 -16.34
CA GLN A 65 -63.58 38.48 -16.16
C GLN A 65 -62.27 38.24 -15.44
N GLU A 66 -61.16 38.64 -16.09
CA GLU A 66 -59.96 39.04 -15.38
C GLU A 66 -60.31 40.33 -14.60
N ASN A 67 -60.29 40.26 -13.27
CA ASN A 67 -60.67 41.37 -12.41
C ASN A 67 -59.85 41.37 -11.11
N LEU A 68 -59.13 42.46 -10.86
CA LEU A 68 -58.40 42.74 -9.61
C LEU A 68 -57.54 41.56 -9.08
N GLY A 69 -56.83 40.85 -9.97
CA GLY A 69 -55.88 39.80 -9.59
C GLY A 69 -56.25 38.38 -9.99
N ASN A 70 -57.47 38.13 -10.48
CA ASN A 70 -57.94 36.77 -10.76
C ASN A 70 -58.78 36.66 -12.04
N LEU A 71 -58.71 35.50 -12.69
CA LEU A 71 -59.73 34.99 -13.60
C LEU A 71 -60.93 34.54 -12.76
N ASN A 72 -62.07 35.20 -12.91
CA ASN A 72 -63.31 34.83 -12.23
C ASN A 72 -64.16 33.95 -13.16
N LEU A 73 -64.50 32.72 -12.73
CA LEU A 73 -65.43 31.84 -13.43
C LEU A 73 -66.73 31.73 -12.65
N ASN A 74 -67.74 32.50 -13.08
CA ASN A 74 -68.98 32.73 -12.36
C ASN A 74 -70.21 32.63 -13.28
N GLN A 75 -71.24 31.97 -12.78
CA GLN A 75 -72.53 31.75 -13.44
C GLN A 75 -73.70 32.06 -12.48
N VAL A 76 -74.82 32.50 -13.05
CA VAL A 76 -76.11 32.58 -12.35
C VAL A 76 -77.24 32.07 -13.26
N ASN A 77 -78.07 31.15 -12.76
CA ASN A 77 -79.36 30.75 -13.34
C ASN A 77 -79.36 30.38 -14.85
N SER A 78 -78.34 29.64 -15.31
CA SER A 78 -78.30 29.02 -16.65
C SER A 78 -78.14 27.50 -16.57
N ASP A 79 -78.40 26.82 -17.68
CA ASP A 79 -78.21 25.39 -17.91
C ASP A 79 -76.76 24.99 -18.27
N LYS A 80 -75.88 25.97 -18.50
CA LYS A 80 -74.45 25.79 -18.82
C LYS A 80 -73.57 26.59 -17.87
N PHE A 81 -72.29 26.20 -17.74
CA PHE A 81 -71.28 26.95 -17.00
C PHE A 81 -70.18 27.44 -17.96
N PRO A 82 -69.58 28.63 -17.74
CA PRO A 82 -68.47 29.08 -18.57
C PRO A 82 -67.26 28.16 -18.38
N PHE A 83 -66.60 27.79 -19.47
CA PHE A 83 -65.37 27.01 -19.39
C PHE A 83 -64.35 27.46 -20.43
N VAL A 84 -63.08 27.20 -20.14
CA VAL A 84 -61.95 27.61 -20.99
C VAL A 84 -60.91 26.49 -21.06
N ILE A 85 -60.23 26.39 -22.21
CA ILE A 85 -59.28 25.32 -22.53
C ILE A 85 -58.03 25.95 -23.17
N SER A 86 -56.84 25.46 -22.84
CA SER A 86 -55.59 25.90 -23.48
C SER A 86 -55.62 25.61 -25.00
N LYS A 87 -55.22 26.58 -25.83
CA LYS A 87 -55.28 26.49 -27.29
C LYS A 87 -54.36 25.43 -27.90
N ASN A 88 -53.20 25.23 -27.27
CA ASN A 88 -52.15 24.34 -27.72
C ASN A 88 -51.90 23.23 -26.70
N GLN A 89 -51.09 22.25 -27.09
CA GLN A 89 -50.41 21.36 -26.15
C GLN A 89 -49.38 22.20 -25.38
N ILE A 90 -49.57 22.37 -24.07
CA ILE A 90 -48.76 23.30 -23.23
C ILE A 90 -47.85 22.61 -22.22
N PHE A 91 -47.76 21.28 -22.27
CA PHE A 91 -46.86 20.45 -21.47
C PHE A 91 -45.71 19.93 -22.35
N PRO A 92 -44.48 19.83 -21.82
CA PRO A 92 -43.37 19.25 -22.57
C PRO A 92 -43.46 17.72 -22.68
N GLU A 93 -42.72 17.18 -23.64
CA GLU A 93 -42.51 15.72 -23.78
C GLU A 93 -41.70 15.10 -22.63
N GLY A 94 -40.93 15.90 -21.89
CA GLY A 94 -40.09 15.45 -20.78
C GLY A 94 -40.83 15.34 -19.43
N ASP A 95 -40.05 15.37 -18.36
CA ASP A 95 -40.57 15.55 -17.02
C ASP A 95 -40.94 17.02 -16.80
N PHE A 96 -41.95 17.27 -15.96
CA PHE A 96 -42.46 18.63 -15.74
C PHE A 96 -43.06 18.82 -14.35
N THR A 97 -43.23 20.09 -13.98
CA THR A 97 -44.10 20.51 -12.89
C THR A 97 -45.10 21.55 -13.40
N THR A 98 -46.32 21.47 -12.89
CA THR A 98 -47.40 22.42 -13.19
C THR A 98 -48.02 22.87 -11.88
N GLU A 99 -48.10 24.18 -11.66
CA GLU A 99 -48.61 24.80 -10.45
C GLU A 99 -49.76 25.75 -10.80
N ILE A 100 -50.90 25.59 -10.13
CA ILE A 100 -52.11 26.38 -10.35
C ILE A 100 -52.62 26.87 -9.00
N LYS A 101 -52.71 28.19 -8.85
CA LYS A 101 -53.21 28.83 -7.63
C LYS A 101 -54.63 29.32 -7.85
N PHE A 102 -55.57 28.88 -7.00
CA PHE A 102 -57.00 29.09 -7.17
C PHE A 102 -57.73 29.24 -5.84
N GLN A 103 -58.99 29.68 -5.86
CA GLN A 103 -59.85 29.80 -4.69
C GLN A 103 -61.31 29.54 -5.06
N TYR A 104 -62.01 28.71 -4.29
CA TYR A 104 -63.47 28.60 -4.41
C TYR A 104 -64.15 29.77 -3.69
N THR A 105 -65.01 30.49 -4.39
CA THR A 105 -65.68 31.71 -3.86
C THR A 105 -67.13 31.48 -3.47
N GLN A 106 -67.74 30.40 -3.95
CA GLN A 106 -69.05 29.89 -3.51
C GLN A 106 -69.18 28.42 -3.90
N VAL A 107 -69.70 27.56 -3.02
CA VAL A 107 -69.94 26.14 -3.31
C VAL A 107 -71.43 25.85 -3.31
N THR A 108 -71.89 25.06 -4.28
CA THR A 108 -73.31 24.77 -4.53
C THR A 108 -73.50 23.30 -4.94
N GLY A 109 -74.73 22.87 -5.23
CA GLY A 109 -75.02 21.52 -5.72
C GLY A 109 -74.19 21.15 -6.96
N TYR A 110 -74.11 22.01 -7.97
CA TYR A 110 -73.39 21.70 -9.21
C TYR A 110 -71.91 22.10 -9.14
N GLY A 111 -71.04 21.13 -9.39
CA GLY A 111 -69.59 21.28 -9.25
C GLY A 111 -68.89 21.94 -10.44
N THR A 112 -67.72 22.48 -10.14
CA THR A 112 -66.78 23.04 -11.12
C THR A 112 -65.36 22.80 -10.61
N GLY A 113 -64.36 22.98 -11.47
CA GLY A 113 -62.97 22.71 -11.10
C GLY A 113 -61.96 22.99 -12.20
N ILE A 114 -60.76 22.46 -12.00
CA ILE A 114 -59.61 22.57 -12.89
C ILE A 114 -59.13 21.16 -13.22
N ALA A 115 -58.86 20.87 -14.49
CA ALA A 115 -58.46 19.56 -14.98
C ALA A 115 -57.28 19.63 -15.95
N LEU A 116 -56.34 18.70 -15.79
CA LEU A 116 -55.27 18.44 -16.75
C LEU A 116 -55.69 17.23 -17.60
N THR A 117 -55.71 17.36 -18.92
CA THR A 117 -56.20 16.30 -19.84
C THR A 117 -55.23 15.95 -20.96
N ASP A 118 -55.18 14.67 -21.35
CA ASP A 118 -54.33 14.18 -22.46
C ASP A 118 -54.91 14.44 -23.86
N LYS A 119 -56.18 14.85 -23.95
CA LYS A 119 -56.89 15.23 -25.18
C LYS A 119 -57.78 16.45 -24.95
N ASP A 120 -58.23 17.09 -26.03
CA ASP A 120 -59.27 18.13 -26.01
C ASP A 120 -60.59 17.54 -25.43
N PRO A 121 -61.09 18.03 -24.28
CA PRO A 121 -62.28 17.49 -23.64
C PRO A 121 -63.59 17.81 -24.37
N ILE A 122 -63.65 18.80 -25.28
CA ILE A 122 -64.86 19.02 -26.12
C ILE A 122 -65.00 17.93 -27.17
N GLN A 123 -63.87 17.51 -27.76
CA GLN A 123 -63.85 16.43 -28.75
C GLN A 123 -63.93 15.03 -28.11
N ASN A 124 -63.56 14.91 -26.82
CA ASN A 124 -63.48 13.64 -26.10
C ASN A 124 -64.28 13.60 -24.77
N PRO A 125 -65.54 14.10 -24.70
CA PRO A 125 -66.20 14.48 -23.44
C PRO A 125 -66.63 13.32 -22.54
N GLN A 126 -66.45 12.06 -22.98
CA GLN A 126 -66.81 10.82 -22.28
C GLN A 126 -65.81 9.68 -22.57
N ALA A 127 -64.57 9.97 -22.97
CA ALA A 127 -63.58 8.94 -23.29
C ALA A 127 -63.04 8.26 -22.00
N PRO A 128 -63.25 6.94 -21.78
CA PRO A 128 -62.82 6.26 -20.55
C PRO A 128 -61.29 6.11 -20.42
N GLU A 129 -60.56 6.33 -21.52
CA GLU A 129 -59.10 6.28 -21.58
C GLU A 129 -58.42 7.66 -21.40
N LEU A 130 -59.21 8.73 -21.20
CA LEU A 130 -58.69 10.07 -20.99
C LEU A 130 -57.96 10.13 -19.64
N ILE A 131 -56.67 10.48 -19.62
CA ILE A 131 -56.10 10.98 -18.37
C ILE A 131 -56.83 12.28 -18.06
N ARG A 132 -57.53 12.29 -16.92
CA ARG A 132 -58.03 13.48 -16.25
C ARG A 132 -57.40 13.49 -14.86
N ILE A 133 -56.62 14.53 -14.56
CA ILE A 133 -56.07 14.81 -13.22
C ILE A 133 -56.66 16.14 -12.79
N ASP A 134 -57.56 16.15 -11.83
CA ASP A 134 -58.43 17.30 -11.61
C ASP A 134 -58.77 17.57 -10.14
N VAL A 135 -59.07 18.83 -9.84
CA VAL A 135 -59.50 19.33 -8.52
C VAL A 135 -60.89 19.95 -8.62
N TRP A 136 -61.85 19.40 -7.86
CA TRP A 136 -63.28 19.69 -7.98
C TRP A 136 -63.96 19.85 -6.62
N GLN A 137 -65.00 20.67 -6.54
CA GLN A 137 -65.78 20.85 -5.31
C GLN A 137 -67.28 21.04 -5.60
N ASP A 138 -68.14 20.41 -4.79
CA ASP A 138 -69.60 20.59 -4.81
C ASP A 138 -70.28 20.10 -3.52
N LEU A 139 -71.57 20.45 -3.37
CA LEU A 139 -72.41 20.01 -2.27
C LEU A 139 -73.06 18.63 -2.48
N PHE A 140 -73.21 18.13 -3.72
CA PHE A 140 -73.80 16.79 -3.94
C PHE A 140 -72.92 15.68 -3.35
N LEU A 141 -71.60 15.82 -3.45
CA LEU A 141 -70.62 14.97 -2.79
C LEU A 141 -70.07 15.59 -1.48
N SER A 142 -70.47 16.83 -1.16
CA SER A 142 -70.20 17.55 0.09
C SER A 142 -68.71 17.68 0.47
N ASN A 143 -67.81 17.64 -0.52
CA ASN A 143 -66.36 17.61 -0.33
C ASN A 143 -65.64 18.35 -1.48
N MET A 144 -64.43 18.84 -1.20
CA MET A 144 -63.43 19.05 -2.24
C MET A 144 -62.71 17.72 -2.50
N ARG A 145 -62.40 17.43 -3.76
CA ARG A 145 -61.82 16.15 -4.18
C ARG A 145 -60.76 16.33 -5.25
N LEU A 146 -59.87 15.36 -5.34
CA LEU A 146 -59.02 15.14 -6.50
C LEU A 146 -59.43 13.84 -7.20
N GLU A 147 -59.51 13.87 -8.52
CA GLU A 147 -59.80 12.69 -9.34
C GLU A 147 -58.60 12.34 -10.25
N TYR A 148 -58.44 11.05 -10.52
CA TYR A 148 -57.49 10.48 -11.48
C TYR A 148 -58.21 9.44 -12.33
N TYR A 149 -58.25 9.62 -13.66
CA TYR A 149 -59.13 8.84 -14.58
C TYR A 149 -60.62 8.85 -14.12
N GLY A 150 -61.08 9.97 -13.54
CA GLY A 150 -62.45 10.09 -13.01
C GLY A 150 -62.75 9.21 -11.78
N GLN A 151 -61.73 8.61 -11.16
CA GLN A 151 -61.84 7.97 -9.84
C GLN A 151 -61.36 8.94 -8.78
N ILE A 152 -62.12 9.08 -7.69
CA ILE A 152 -61.74 9.93 -6.55
C ILE A 152 -60.54 9.31 -5.84
N VAL A 153 -59.42 10.03 -5.79
CA VAL A 153 -58.16 9.58 -5.16
C VAL A 153 -57.82 10.32 -3.87
N PHE A 154 -58.40 11.50 -3.65
CA PHE A 154 -58.29 12.28 -2.42
C PHE A 154 -59.58 13.06 -2.17
N THR A 155 -59.94 13.26 -0.89
CA THR A 155 -61.06 14.13 -0.49
C THR A 155 -60.70 14.91 0.77
N THR A 156 -61.27 16.10 0.90
CA THR A 156 -61.28 16.92 2.11
C THR A 156 -62.61 17.67 2.21
N SER A 157 -62.92 18.21 3.39
CA SER A 157 -64.13 18.99 3.61
C SER A 157 -64.23 20.19 2.67
N ILE A 158 -65.45 20.68 2.44
CA ILE A 158 -65.71 21.95 1.73
C ILE A 158 -64.79 23.06 2.25
N ASN A 159 -64.05 23.71 1.35
CA ASN A 159 -63.17 24.82 1.68
C ASN A 159 -63.24 25.96 0.64
N LEU A 160 -63.15 27.20 1.13
CA LEU A 160 -63.16 28.47 0.39
C LEU A 160 -61.82 29.22 0.53
N ASP A 161 -60.80 28.61 1.14
CA ASP A 161 -59.44 29.14 1.21
C ASP A 161 -58.78 29.20 -0.19
N THR A 162 -57.68 29.95 -0.28
CA THR A 162 -56.81 29.93 -1.47
C THR A 162 -55.92 28.70 -1.43
N HIS A 163 -55.95 27.90 -2.49
CA HIS A 163 -55.22 26.64 -2.62
C HIS A 163 -54.18 26.69 -3.75
N ILE A 164 -53.14 25.86 -3.62
CA ILE A 164 -52.15 25.58 -4.67
C ILE A 164 -52.28 24.11 -5.07
N PHE A 165 -52.83 23.85 -6.26
CA PHE A 165 -52.84 22.54 -6.88
C PHE A 165 -51.58 22.39 -7.74
N ARG A 166 -50.73 21.41 -7.42
CA ARG A 166 -49.48 21.16 -8.17
C ARG A 166 -49.41 19.72 -8.63
N VAL A 167 -49.07 19.51 -9.90
CA VAL A 167 -48.85 18.19 -10.49
C VAL A 167 -47.45 18.14 -11.08
N GLU A 168 -46.62 17.22 -10.57
CA GLU A 168 -45.35 16.86 -11.18
C GLU A 168 -45.52 15.58 -11.99
N ARG A 169 -44.88 15.50 -13.16
CA ARG A 169 -44.72 14.26 -13.92
C ARG A 169 -43.24 13.88 -13.96
N LYS A 170 -42.91 12.67 -13.50
CA LYS A 170 -41.54 12.13 -13.43
C LYS A 170 -41.48 10.72 -14.03
N GLY A 171 -40.70 10.53 -15.09
CA GLY A 171 -40.56 9.28 -15.84
C GLY A 171 -41.87 8.83 -16.51
N THR A 172 -42.63 7.98 -15.82
CA THR A 172 -43.96 7.45 -16.22
C THR A 172 -45.05 7.70 -15.18
N ARG A 173 -44.79 8.46 -14.11
CA ARG A 173 -45.74 8.65 -13.00
C ARG A 173 -46.05 10.13 -12.75
N TYR A 174 -47.23 10.37 -12.19
CA TYR A 174 -47.69 11.68 -11.69
C TYR A 174 -47.64 11.71 -10.16
N PHE A 175 -47.24 12.85 -9.62
CA PHE A 175 -47.22 13.18 -8.20
C PHE A 175 -48.07 14.42 -8.00
N VAL A 176 -49.16 14.30 -7.26
CA VAL A 176 -50.18 15.33 -7.11
C VAL A 176 -50.14 15.87 -5.69
N TYR A 177 -49.97 17.19 -5.59
CA TYR A 177 -49.86 17.92 -4.35
C TYR A 177 -51.00 18.93 -4.21
N LEU A 178 -51.42 19.14 -2.97
CA LEU A 178 -52.35 20.21 -2.58
C LEU A 178 -51.68 20.99 -1.43
N ASP A 179 -51.52 22.30 -1.61
CA ASP A 179 -50.94 23.24 -0.62
C ASP A 179 -49.51 22.89 -0.15
N GLY A 180 -48.83 22.03 -0.90
CA GLY A 180 -47.48 21.53 -0.63
C GLY A 180 -47.43 20.05 -0.24
N ASP A 181 -48.51 19.51 0.33
CA ASP A 181 -48.59 18.12 0.76
C ASP A 181 -48.81 17.17 -0.43
N LEU A 182 -48.06 16.05 -0.47
CA LEU A 182 -48.23 15.00 -1.47
C LEU A 182 -49.46 14.15 -1.13
N VAL A 183 -50.52 14.31 -1.91
CA VAL A 183 -51.84 13.71 -1.65
C VAL A 183 -52.16 12.52 -2.56
N PHE A 184 -51.50 12.39 -3.72
CA PHE A 184 -51.62 11.20 -4.58
C PHE A 184 -50.36 10.94 -5.42
N THR A 185 -50.07 9.67 -5.70
CA THR A 185 -49.05 9.23 -6.67
C THR A 185 -49.65 8.18 -7.60
N SER A 186 -49.50 8.36 -8.91
CA SER A 186 -50.08 7.43 -9.88
C SER A 186 -49.27 6.14 -10.03
N GLY A 187 -49.95 5.10 -10.55
CA GLY A 187 -49.27 4.02 -11.25
C GLY A 187 -48.57 4.51 -12.53
N GLU A 188 -47.80 3.64 -13.17
CA GLU A 188 -47.08 3.99 -14.40
C GLU A 188 -48.03 4.12 -15.60
N THR A 189 -47.83 5.15 -16.41
CA THR A 189 -48.60 5.41 -17.63
C THR A 189 -47.77 6.08 -18.71
N THR A 190 -48.05 5.70 -19.96
CA THR A 190 -47.48 6.29 -21.17
C THR A 190 -48.21 7.56 -21.60
N ASN A 191 -49.47 7.76 -21.16
CA ASN A 191 -50.27 8.92 -21.57
C ASN A 191 -49.76 10.19 -20.85
N LYS A 192 -49.74 11.29 -21.59
CA LYS A 192 -49.24 12.60 -21.13
C LYS A 192 -50.39 13.60 -21.17
N VAL A 193 -50.63 14.33 -20.09
CA VAL A 193 -51.52 15.50 -20.14
C VAL A 193 -50.93 16.55 -21.10
N GLN A 194 -51.81 17.23 -21.82
CA GLN A 194 -51.50 18.13 -22.92
C GLN A 194 -52.25 19.47 -22.79
N TYR A 195 -53.45 19.45 -22.20
CA TYR A 195 -54.33 20.60 -22.10
C TYR A 195 -54.67 20.91 -20.63
N ILE A 196 -54.92 22.19 -20.36
CA ILE A 196 -55.57 22.63 -19.12
C ILE A 196 -56.99 23.06 -19.46
N TRP A 197 -57.96 22.55 -18.71
CA TRP A 197 -59.37 22.91 -18.77
C TRP A 197 -59.82 23.46 -17.41
N MET A 198 -60.57 24.56 -17.43
CA MET A 198 -61.15 25.18 -16.24
C MET A 198 -62.65 25.44 -16.45
N GLY A 199 -63.48 25.15 -15.46
CA GLY A 199 -64.94 25.30 -15.52
C GLY A 199 -65.67 23.97 -15.71
N ASN A 200 -66.89 24.02 -16.28
CA ASN A 200 -67.70 22.83 -16.54
C ASN A 200 -68.40 22.91 -17.91
N TYR A 201 -68.22 21.91 -18.77
CA TYR A 201 -68.87 21.83 -20.09
C TYR A 201 -70.24 21.10 -20.06
N VAL A 202 -70.60 20.47 -18.94
CA VAL A 202 -71.83 19.67 -18.82
C VAL A 202 -73.05 20.58 -18.77
N GLN A 203 -74.05 20.28 -19.61
CA GLN A 203 -75.35 20.95 -19.62
C GLN A 203 -76.31 20.25 -18.64
N VAL A 204 -76.89 20.99 -17.70
CA VAL A 204 -77.79 20.50 -16.64
C VAL A 204 -79.04 21.39 -16.55
N PRO A 205 -80.16 20.94 -15.96
CA PRO A 205 -81.31 21.83 -15.71
C PRO A 205 -80.91 23.07 -14.90
N ALA A 206 -81.43 24.24 -15.27
CA ALA A 206 -80.93 25.54 -14.80
C ALA A 206 -80.74 25.61 -13.28
N GLY A 207 -79.49 25.83 -12.86
CA GLY A 207 -79.08 25.67 -11.46
C GLY A 207 -77.99 26.65 -11.05
N ASN A 208 -77.81 26.79 -9.73
CA ASN A 208 -76.68 27.52 -9.16
C ASN A 208 -75.43 26.63 -9.17
N TRP A 209 -74.36 27.12 -9.77
CA TRP A 209 -73.08 26.42 -9.85
C TRP A 209 -72.05 26.94 -8.84
N THR A 210 -71.14 26.06 -8.46
CA THR A 210 -69.94 26.39 -7.69
C THR A 210 -69.10 27.39 -8.49
N ARG A 211 -68.47 28.32 -7.80
CA ARG A 211 -67.71 29.46 -8.34
C ARG A 211 -66.28 29.40 -7.87
N PHE A 212 -65.34 29.72 -8.75
CA PHE A 212 -63.94 29.76 -8.40
C PHE A 212 -63.18 30.82 -9.19
N ASN A 213 -62.07 31.22 -8.60
CA ASN A 213 -61.13 32.20 -9.09
C ASN A 213 -59.77 31.53 -9.29
N VAL A 214 -59.00 31.98 -10.28
CA VAL A 214 -57.62 31.51 -10.53
C VAL A 214 -56.69 32.72 -10.61
N ASP A 215 -55.58 32.67 -9.88
CA ASP A 215 -54.58 33.75 -9.75
C ASP A 215 -53.48 33.57 -10.82
N TYR A 216 -52.90 32.37 -10.90
CA TYR A 216 -51.91 32.03 -11.93
C TYR A 216 -51.92 30.54 -12.31
N ILE A 217 -51.36 30.26 -13.48
CA ILE A 217 -51.04 28.92 -14.00
C ILE A 217 -49.61 28.95 -14.53
N ARG A 218 -48.79 27.99 -14.10
CA ARG A 218 -47.37 27.87 -14.45
C ARG A 218 -47.03 26.43 -14.83
N VAL A 219 -46.38 26.24 -15.96
CA VAL A 219 -45.84 24.94 -16.44
C VAL A 219 -44.34 25.10 -16.70
N GLN A 220 -43.53 24.24 -16.11
CA GLN A 220 -42.07 24.20 -16.30
C GLN A 220 -41.63 22.79 -16.67
N ALA A 221 -40.67 22.66 -17.59
CA ALA A 221 -39.91 21.41 -17.69
C ALA A 221 -39.07 21.23 -16.42
N LEU A 222 -39.05 20.01 -15.90
CA LEU A 222 -38.03 19.57 -14.97
C LEU A 222 -36.78 19.21 -15.80
N PRO A 223 -35.56 19.57 -15.37
CA PRO A 223 -34.35 19.24 -16.12
C PRO A 223 -34.14 17.72 -16.23
N THR A 224 -34.46 17.14 -17.39
CA THR A 224 -34.17 15.74 -17.69
C THR A 224 -32.66 15.54 -17.72
N LYS A 225 -32.10 14.97 -16.65
CA LYS A 225 -30.67 14.67 -16.57
C LYS A 225 -30.32 13.57 -17.58
N ILE A 226 -29.58 13.94 -18.62
CA ILE A 226 -28.90 12.96 -19.48
C ILE A 226 -27.80 12.31 -18.61
N PRO A 227 -27.78 10.97 -18.44
CA PRO A 227 -26.82 10.31 -17.57
C PRO A 227 -25.38 10.57 -18.00
N LEU A 228 -24.50 10.73 -17.01
CA LEU A 228 -23.11 11.10 -17.22
C LEU A 228 -22.17 9.93 -16.90
N ILE A 229 -21.33 9.53 -17.85
CA ILE A 229 -20.30 8.51 -17.62
C ILE A 229 -18.94 9.18 -17.46
N LEU A 230 -18.23 8.82 -16.40
CA LEU A 230 -16.86 9.22 -16.14
C LEU A 230 -15.92 8.10 -16.58
N ILE A 231 -14.93 8.40 -17.43
CA ILE A 231 -13.94 7.44 -17.91
C ILE A 231 -12.56 7.87 -17.40
N PRO A 232 -11.96 7.13 -16.44
CA PRO A 232 -10.65 7.44 -15.87
C PRO A 232 -9.49 7.43 -16.88
N GLY A 233 -8.32 7.91 -16.47
CA GLY A 233 -7.07 7.78 -17.23
C GLY A 233 -6.41 6.40 -17.09
N ILE A 234 -5.22 6.28 -17.70
CA ILE A 234 -4.33 5.11 -17.49
C ILE A 234 -3.99 4.96 -16.01
N ALA A 235 -3.82 3.71 -15.54
CA ALA A 235 -3.53 3.37 -14.14
C ALA A 235 -4.56 3.87 -13.09
N ALA A 236 -5.62 4.58 -13.47
CA ALA A 236 -6.63 5.09 -12.54
C ALA A 236 -7.77 4.10 -12.25
N SER A 237 -8.01 3.13 -13.13
CA SER A 237 -8.94 2.01 -12.86
C SER A 237 -8.21 0.85 -12.19
N SER A 238 -8.75 0.35 -11.08
CA SER A 238 -8.21 -0.79 -10.33
C SER A 238 -9.22 -1.92 -10.19
N ASN A 239 -8.78 -3.12 -10.51
CA ASN A 239 -9.42 -4.39 -10.15
C ASN A 239 -8.32 -5.45 -10.12
N LEU A 240 -7.84 -5.83 -8.93
CA LEU A 240 -6.74 -6.79 -8.81
C LEU A 240 -7.09 -8.19 -9.36
N GLY A 241 -8.37 -8.53 -9.41
CA GLY A 241 -8.83 -9.74 -10.10
C GLY A 241 -8.48 -9.68 -11.59
N VAL A 242 -8.86 -8.59 -12.28
CA VAL A 242 -8.59 -8.44 -13.72
C VAL A 242 -7.11 -8.15 -13.99
N LEU A 243 -6.54 -7.24 -13.22
CA LEU A 243 -5.20 -6.71 -13.45
C LEU A 243 -4.07 -7.71 -13.11
N ALA A 244 -4.35 -8.76 -12.34
CA ALA A 244 -3.48 -9.93 -12.16
C ALA A 244 -3.97 -11.19 -12.92
N ASP A 245 -4.93 -11.04 -13.84
CA ASP A 245 -5.53 -12.09 -14.69
C ASP A 245 -6.13 -13.29 -13.91
N ARG A 246 -6.80 -13.00 -12.78
CA ARG A 246 -7.36 -13.96 -11.79
C ARG A 246 -8.88 -13.90 -11.61
N GLY A 247 -9.61 -12.94 -12.18
CA GLY A 247 -11.08 -12.81 -12.09
C GLY A 247 -11.62 -11.49 -12.63
N ASP A 248 -12.94 -11.25 -12.56
CA ASP A 248 -13.57 -10.00 -13.06
C ASP A 248 -14.79 -9.56 -12.24
N SER A 249 -14.54 -9.01 -11.05
CA SER A 249 -15.54 -8.30 -10.24
C SER A 249 -14.84 -7.33 -9.28
N GLY A 250 -15.53 -6.30 -8.78
CA GLY A 250 -14.96 -5.37 -7.80
C GLY A 250 -14.05 -4.28 -8.37
N TRP A 251 -14.45 -3.65 -9.49
CA TRP A 251 -13.76 -2.47 -10.02
C TRP A 251 -13.92 -1.24 -9.11
N THR A 252 -12.83 -0.50 -8.91
CA THR A 252 -12.74 0.71 -8.10
C THR A 252 -11.62 1.63 -8.63
N TRP A 253 -11.40 2.78 -8.01
CA TRP A 253 -10.21 3.61 -8.27
C TRP A 253 -8.92 2.90 -7.84
N MET A 254 -7.84 3.10 -8.59
CA MET A 254 -6.49 2.94 -8.05
C MET A 254 -6.27 3.96 -6.93
N TYR A 255 -5.44 3.63 -5.94
CA TYR A 255 -5.19 4.52 -4.79
C TYR A 255 -4.83 5.94 -5.23
N ALA A 256 -5.40 6.94 -4.55
CA ALA A 256 -5.27 8.38 -4.83
C ALA A 256 -5.66 8.85 -6.24
N ALA A 257 -5.96 7.95 -7.20
CA ALA A 257 -6.37 8.32 -8.55
C ALA A 257 -7.77 8.95 -8.58
N GLU A 258 -8.61 8.66 -7.58
CA GLU A 258 -9.83 9.43 -7.35
C GLU A 258 -9.52 10.91 -7.09
N GLY A 259 -8.37 11.28 -6.53
CA GLY A 259 -8.00 12.68 -6.26
C GLY A 259 -8.09 13.60 -7.49
N GLY A 260 -7.84 13.08 -8.69
CA GLY A 260 -8.02 13.81 -9.96
C GLY A 260 -9.48 14.10 -10.35
N TRP A 261 -10.43 13.47 -9.66
CA TRP A 261 -11.88 13.54 -9.87
C TRP A 261 -12.68 13.89 -8.61
N ARG A 262 -12.07 13.82 -7.42
CA ARG A 262 -12.72 13.91 -6.10
C ARG A 262 -13.50 15.22 -5.93
N GLN A 263 -12.98 16.33 -6.47
CA GLN A 263 -13.65 17.62 -6.47
C GLN A 263 -14.76 17.70 -7.53
N PHE A 264 -14.55 17.11 -8.71
CA PHE A 264 -15.56 17.02 -9.77
C PHE A 264 -16.79 16.21 -9.33
N ILE A 265 -16.58 15.09 -8.63
CA ILE A 265 -17.64 14.21 -8.13
C ILE A 265 -18.44 14.88 -7.00
N ASP A 266 -17.79 15.46 -5.99
CA ASP A 266 -18.47 16.25 -4.94
C ASP A 266 -19.27 17.42 -5.55
N SER A 267 -18.76 18.06 -6.62
CA SER A 267 -19.51 19.08 -7.35
C SER A 267 -20.76 18.53 -8.05
N LEU A 268 -20.72 17.29 -8.57
CA LEU A 268 -21.86 16.63 -9.22
C LEU A 268 -22.95 16.27 -8.20
N GLU A 269 -22.55 15.73 -7.05
CA GLU A 269 -23.46 15.35 -5.97
C GLU A 269 -24.12 16.58 -5.33
N LYS A 270 -23.39 17.71 -5.23
CA LYS A 270 -23.97 19.03 -4.90
C LYS A 270 -24.96 19.54 -5.94
N ALA A 271 -24.75 19.24 -7.23
CA ALA A 271 -25.73 19.46 -8.30
C ALA A 271 -26.84 18.38 -8.32
N GLY A 272 -26.93 17.54 -7.28
CA GLY A 272 -27.95 16.51 -7.10
C GLY A 272 -27.87 15.37 -8.11
N TYR A 273 -26.71 15.08 -8.70
CA TYR A 273 -26.50 13.83 -9.45
C TYR A 273 -26.23 12.71 -8.46
N GLN A 274 -26.89 11.56 -8.64
CA GLN A 274 -26.73 10.39 -7.79
C GLN A 274 -25.90 9.33 -8.51
N LYS A 275 -24.94 8.73 -7.80
CA LYS A 275 -24.11 7.65 -8.33
C LYS A 275 -24.96 6.42 -8.68
N ASP A 276 -24.57 5.74 -9.75
CA ASP A 276 -25.22 4.55 -10.31
C ASP A 276 -26.69 4.79 -10.72
N LYS A 277 -27.05 6.07 -10.94
CA LYS A 277 -28.36 6.53 -11.44
C LYS A 277 -28.22 7.70 -12.41
N ASP A 278 -27.77 8.87 -11.95
CA ASP A 278 -27.58 10.05 -12.81
C ASP A 278 -26.13 10.14 -13.32
N TYR A 279 -25.17 9.56 -12.61
CA TYR A 279 -23.79 9.40 -13.08
C TYR A 279 -23.19 8.02 -12.77
N PHE A 280 -22.25 7.58 -13.61
CA PHE A 280 -21.61 6.26 -13.59
C PHE A 280 -20.11 6.39 -13.82
N ILE A 281 -19.31 5.40 -13.41
CA ILE A 281 -17.87 5.35 -13.68
C ILE A 281 -17.56 4.09 -14.49
N ALA A 282 -17.08 4.27 -15.73
CA ALA A 282 -16.67 3.17 -16.59
C ALA A 282 -15.19 2.80 -16.33
N PHE A 283 -14.95 2.14 -15.19
CA PHE A 283 -13.65 1.52 -14.91
C PHE A 283 -13.33 0.43 -15.94
N TYR A 284 -12.08 0.35 -16.41
CA TYR A 284 -11.68 -0.53 -17.49
C TYR A 284 -10.26 -1.08 -17.34
N ASP A 285 -9.97 -2.20 -18.02
CA ASP A 285 -8.62 -2.77 -18.10
C ASP A 285 -7.76 -1.98 -19.08
N TRP A 286 -7.17 -0.90 -18.57
CA TRP A 286 -6.26 0.00 -19.28
C TRP A 286 -4.99 -0.67 -19.81
N ARG A 287 -4.70 -1.91 -19.43
CA ARG A 287 -3.60 -2.70 -19.98
C ARG A 287 -3.92 -3.21 -21.40
N LYS A 288 -5.20 -3.32 -21.79
CA LYS A 288 -5.61 -3.83 -23.12
C LYS A 288 -5.63 -2.72 -24.17
N THR A 289 -5.39 -3.09 -25.43
CA THR A 289 -5.38 -2.12 -26.54
C THR A 289 -6.80 -1.62 -26.86
N ASN A 290 -6.84 -0.39 -27.35
CA ASN A 290 -7.99 0.35 -27.84
C ASN A 290 -8.14 0.23 -29.37
N ASP A 291 -7.19 -0.40 -30.07
CA ASP A 291 -7.28 -0.64 -31.50
C ASP A 291 -8.41 -1.62 -31.83
N TRP A 292 -9.54 -1.08 -32.31
CA TRP A 292 -10.68 -1.88 -32.72
C TRP A 292 -10.43 -2.68 -34.01
N THR A 293 -9.23 -2.58 -34.60
CA THR A 293 -8.74 -3.43 -35.69
C THR A 293 -7.68 -4.45 -35.26
N ASP A 294 -7.30 -4.54 -33.98
CA ASP A 294 -6.52 -5.69 -33.50
C ASP A 294 -7.33 -6.97 -33.74
N SER A 295 -6.69 -7.94 -34.41
CA SER A 295 -7.31 -9.22 -34.78
C SER A 295 -7.23 -10.27 -33.67
N ASP A 296 -6.54 -9.96 -32.56
CA ASP A 296 -6.45 -10.78 -31.35
C ASP A 296 -7.86 -11.10 -30.78
N PRO A 297 -8.34 -12.36 -30.88
CA PRO A 297 -9.67 -12.73 -30.42
C PRO A 297 -9.79 -12.78 -28.89
N GLY A 298 -8.67 -12.67 -28.16
CA GLY A 298 -8.62 -12.50 -26.70
C GLY A 298 -8.65 -11.04 -26.25
N ALA A 299 -8.49 -10.06 -27.16
CA ALA A 299 -8.49 -8.65 -26.84
C ALA A 299 -9.90 -8.14 -26.49
N ALA A 300 -10.23 -8.16 -25.20
CA ALA A 300 -11.43 -7.54 -24.67
C ALA A 300 -11.33 -6.00 -24.70
N LEU A 301 -11.51 -5.41 -25.89
CA LEU A 301 -11.40 -3.97 -26.17
C LEU A 301 -12.08 -3.11 -25.08
N PRO A 302 -11.39 -2.12 -24.48
CA PRO A 302 -11.94 -1.30 -23.40
C PRO A 302 -13.29 -0.66 -23.72
N ALA A 303 -13.42 -0.12 -24.93
CA ALA A 303 -14.63 0.48 -25.49
C ALA A 303 -15.83 -0.48 -25.53
N LYS A 304 -15.59 -1.73 -25.92
CA LYS A 304 -16.64 -2.75 -26.12
C LYS A 304 -17.08 -3.39 -24.81
N LYS A 305 -16.12 -3.72 -23.93
CA LYS A 305 -16.41 -4.45 -22.68
C LYS A 305 -16.85 -3.55 -21.54
N TYR A 306 -16.21 -2.40 -21.34
CA TYR A 306 -16.45 -1.60 -20.13
C TYR A 306 -17.29 -0.36 -20.41
N LEU A 307 -16.98 0.41 -21.47
CA LEU A 307 -17.74 1.62 -21.80
C LEU A 307 -19.17 1.28 -22.27
N ALA A 308 -19.33 0.41 -23.27
CA ALA A 308 -20.66 0.04 -23.79
C ALA A 308 -21.57 -0.59 -22.70
N GLU A 309 -21.04 -1.49 -21.85
CA GLU A 309 -21.81 -2.03 -20.72
C GLU A 309 -22.19 -0.96 -19.69
N THR A 310 -21.35 0.05 -19.47
CA THR A 310 -21.66 1.16 -18.56
C THR A 310 -22.73 2.09 -19.16
N ILE A 311 -22.73 2.27 -20.49
CA ILE A 311 -23.83 2.94 -21.20
C ILE A 311 -25.14 2.14 -21.05
N ASP A 312 -25.10 0.82 -21.13
CA ASP A 312 -26.30 -0.01 -20.97
C ASP A 312 -26.84 0.01 -19.53
N LYS A 313 -25.96 0.00 -18.51
CA LYS A 313 -26.32 0.22 -17.09
C LYS A 313 -26.97 1.60 -16.91
N ALA A 314 -26.37 2.64 -17.48
CA ALA A 314 -26.89 4.02 -17.41
C ALA A 314 -28.29 4.19 -18.05
N LYS A 315 -28.51 3.55 -19.20
CA LYS A 315 -29.81 3.56 -19.89
C LYS A 315 -30.86 2.69 -19.19
N THR A 316 -30.44 1.58 -18.55
CA THR A 316 -31.33 0.75 -17.72
C THR A 316 -31.82 1.51 -16.48
N ALA A 317 -30.94 2.31 -15.84
CA ALA A 317 -31.32 3.15 -14.71
C ALA A 317 -32.22 4.34 -15.08
N ASN A 318 -32.28 4.73 -16.38
CA ASN A 318 -33.02 5.89 -16.86
C ASN A 318 -33.94 5.53 -18.04
N PRO A 319 -35.06 4.80 -17.81
CA PRO A 319 -35.98 4.40 -18.87
C PRO A 319 -36.48 5.59 -19.70
N GLY A 320 -36.38 5.47 -21.02
CA GLY A 320 -36.71 6.53 -21.99
C GLY A 320 -35.52 7.38 -22.43
N ILE A 321 -34.38 7.34 -21.73
CA ILE A 321 -33.17 8.05 -22.14
C ILE A 321 -32.31 7.17 -23.05
N ASN A 322 -32.17 7.59 -24.31
CA ASN A 322 -31.51 6.80 -25.36
C ASN A 322 -30.02 7.11 -25.57
N LYS A 323 -29.54 8.26 -25.11
CA LYS A 323 -28.13 8.70 -25.18
C LYS A 323 -27.59 9.11 -23.80
N VAL A 324 -26.29 9.00 -23.60
CA VAL A 324 -25.57 9.50 -22.41
C VAL A 324 -24.62 10.66 -22.76
N ASN A 325 -24.09 11.35 -21.76
CA ASN A 325 -22.93 12.22 -21.88
C ASN A 325 -21.69 11.49 -21.34
N VAL A 326 -20.49 11.76 -21.89
CA VAL A 326 -19.24 11.13 -21.43
C VAL A 326 -18.18 12.19 -21.12
N VAL A 327 -17.53 12.08 -19.95
CA VAL A 327 -16.34 12.88 -19.57
C VAL A 327 -15.18 11.91 -19.40
N ALA A 328 -14.12 12.11 -20.18
CA ALA A 328 -13.07 11.14 -20.37
C ALA A 328 -11.69 11.78 -20.23
N HIS A 329 -10.91 11.30 -19.26
CA HIS A 329 -9.58 11.85 -18.94
C HIS A 329 -8.47 11.03 -19.58
N SER A 330 -7.43 11.70 -20.11
CA SER A 330 -6.20 11.03 -20.55
C SER A 330 -6.50 9.86 -21.53
N LEU A 331 -5.95 8.66 -21.30
CA LEU A 331 -6.25 7.42 -22.03
C LEU A 331 -7.75 7.10 -22.12
N GLY A 332 -8.57 7.48 -21.13
CA GLY A 332 -10.02 7.30 -21.18
C GLY A 332 -10.66 8.03 -22.37
N GLY A 333 -10.08 9.15 -22.81
CA GLY A 333 -10.50 9.83 -24.04
C GLY A 333 -10.22 9.01 -25.31
N LEU A 334 -9.16 8.20 -25.30
CA LEU A 334 -8.86 7.25 -26.37
C LEU A 334 -9.82 6.05 -26.35
N VAL A 335 -10.32 5.62 -25.17
CA VAL A 335 -11.42 4.65 -25.07
C VAL A 335 -12.71 5.21 -25.72
N VAL A 336 -13.02 6.49 -25.48
CA VAL A 336 -14.18 7.17 -26.09
C VAL A 336 -14.01 7.35 -27.60
N ARG A 337 -12.82 7.74 -28.08
CA ARG A 337 -12.52 7.79 -29.52
C ARG A 337 -12.61 6.41 -30.16
N SER A 338 -12.00 5.39 -29.56
CA SER A 338 -12.13 3.98 -29.98
C SER A 338 -13.58 3.56 -30.13
N TYR A 339 -14.43 3.88 -29.14
CA TYR A 339 -15.85 3.56 -29.23
C TYR A 339 -16.57 4.30 -30.36
N ILE A 340 -16.49 5.63 -30.38
CA ILE A 340 -17.26 6.49 -31.30
C ILE A 340 -16.77 6.36 -32.74
N GLU A 341 -15.47 6.25 -32.98
CA GLU A 341 -14.91 6.21 -34.33
C GLU A 341 -15.12 4.84 -35.00
N SER A 342 -15.17 3.75 -34.22
CA SER A 342 -15.42 2.38 -34.70
C SER A 342 -16.68 2.22 -35.56
N PRO A 343 -16.75 1.19 -36.43
CA PRO A 343 -17.97 0.83 -37.14
C PRO A 343 -19.08 0.26 -36.22
N ASN A 344 -18.76 -0.03 -34.95
CA ASN A 344 -19.68 -0.65 -33.98
C ASN A 344 -20.35 0.37 -33.04
N TYR A 345 -20.13 1.68 -33.24
CA TYR A 345 -20.74 2.74 -32.43
C TYR A 345 -22.28 2.70 -32.52
N ARG A 346 -22.96 2.72 -31.37
CA ARG A 346 -24.42 2.48 -31.27
C ARG A 346 -25.28 3.75 -31.32
N ASN A 347 -24.71 4.92 -31.61
CA ASN A 347 -25.39 6.23 -31.58
C ASN A 347 -26.05 6.55 -30.21
N ASP A 348 -25.37 6.18 -29.13
CA ASP A 348 -25.83 6.27 -27.74
C ASP A 348 -25.04 7.25 -26.87
N ILE A 349 -24.15 8.07 -27.47
CA ILE A 349 -23.53 9.23 -26.81
C ILE A 349 -24.08 10.52 -27.45
N SER A 350 -24.30 11.55 -26.63
CA SER A 350 -24.80 12.88 -27.02
C SER A 350 -23.69 13.94 -26.95
N LYS A 351 -23.02 14.06 -25.81
CA LYS A 351 -21.87 14.95 -25.59
C LYS A 351 -20.65 14.16 -25.17
N ALA A 352 -19.47 14.52 -25.68
CA ALA A 352 -18.20 13.92 -25.31
C ALA A 352 -17.18 15.01 -24.91
N PHE A 353 -16.73 14.96 -23.66
CA PHE A 353 -15.68 15.83 -23.12
C PHE A 353 -14.38 15.03 -23.06
N LEU A 354 -13.42 15.36 -23.93
CA LEU A 354 -12.08 14.77 -23.95
C LEU A 354 -11.16 15.69 -23.14
N VAL A 355 -10.65 15.23 -22.01
CA VAL A 355 -9.95 16.06 -21.00
C VAL A 355 -8.49 15.64 -20.90
N GLY A 356 -7.57 16.48 -21.39
CA GLY A 356 -6.14 16.17 -21.45
C GLY A 356 -5.81 14.93 -22.29
N SER A 357 -6.69 14.54 -23.22
CA SER A 357 -6.54 13.28 -23.95
C SER A 357 -5.32 13.36 -24.89
N PRO A 358 -4.40 12.37 -24.87
CA PRO A 358 -3.21 12.33 -25.71
C PRO A 358 -3.58 11.91 -27.13
N ASN A 359 -4.23 12.80 -27.87
CA ASN A 359 -4.86 12.44 -29.14
C ASN A 359 -3.84 12.03 -30.22
N ALA A 360 -2.60 12.52 -30.17
CA ALA A 360 -1.45 12.04 -30.93
C ALA A 360 -0.34 11.40 -30.06
N GLY A 361 -0.70 10.84 -28.90
CA GLY A 361 0.20 10.13 -27.97
C GLY A 361 1.00 11.02 -27.01
N SER A 362 1.83 10.41 -26.17
CA SER A 362 2.62 11.06 -25.11
C SER A 362 3.98 10.37 -24.96
N LEU A 363 5.05 11.17 -24.85
CA LEU A 363 6.42 10.69 -24.69
C LEU A 363 6.62 9.83 -23.43
N PHE A 364 5.72 9.92 -22.45
CA PHE A 364 5.76 9.12 -21.23
C PHE A 364 5.60 7.62 -21.50
N ALA A 365 4.88 7.25 -22.56
CA ALA A 365 4.72 5.85 -22.95
C ALA A 365 6.03 5.19 -23.40
N TYR A 366 6.96 5.97 -23.97
CA TYR A 366 8.22 5.46 -24.53
C TYR A 366 9.09 4.76 -23.47
N TYR A 367 9.29 5.39 -22.31
CA TYR A 367 10.09 4.82 -21.22
C TYR A 367 9.55 3.46 -20.73
N THR A 368 8.23 3.32 -20.62
CA THR A 368 7.62 2.10 -20.11
C THR A 368 7.50 1.02 -21.18
N TRP A 369 7.26 1.39 -22.44
CA TRP A 369 7.18 0.42 -23.53
C TRP A 369 8.57 -0.12 -23.91
N GLU A 370 9.49 0.75 -24.33
CA GLU A 370 10.83 0.39 -24.79
C GLU A 370 11.76 -0.09 -23.66
N GLY A 371 11.68 0.58 -22.51
CA GLY A 371 12.63 0.42 -21.41
C GLY A 371 12.17 -0.50 -20.29
N ALA A 372 10.87 -0.82 -20.24
CA ALA A 372 10.21 -1.33 -19.04
C ALA A 372 10.34 -0.42 -17.80
N GLU A 373 10.64 0.88 -18.00
CA GLU A 373 10.92 1.84 -16.93
C GLU A 373 9.70 2.73 -16.61
N VAL A 374 9.53 3.07 -15.33
CA VAL A 374 8.51 4.06 -14.90
C VAL A 374 9.05 5.47 -15.19
N PRO A 375 8.33 6.36 -15.89
CA PRO A 375 8.95 7.56 -16.45
C PRO A 375 9.32 8.58 -15.35
N PRO A 376 10.57 9.10 -15.32
CA PRO A 376 11.10 9.82 -14.15
C PRO A 376 10.38 11.14 -13.80
N ASN A 377 9.75 11.82 -14.77
CA ASN A 377 9.02 13.08 -14.52
C ASN A 377 7.48 12.92 -14.39
N TRP A 378 6.97 11.70 -14.34
CA TRP A 378 5.52 11.45 -14.33
C TRP A 378 4.86 11.81 -12.98
N ASP A 379 3.54 11.88 -12.92
CA ASP A 379 2.85 12.26 -11.69
C ASP A 379 2.99 11.18 -10.60
N PRO A 380 2.93 11.54 -9.30
CA PRO A 380 3.20 10.62 -8.19
C PRO A 380 2.22 9.44 -8.11
N VAL A 381 0.96 9.67 -8.48
CA VAL A 381 -0.12 8.67 -8.37
C VAL A 381 0.02 7.64 -9.48
N SER A 382 0.21 8.09 -10.71
CA SER A 382 0.41 7.20 -11.85
C SER A 382 1.73 6.43 -11.75
N LYS A 383 2.81 7.06 -11.24
CA LYS A 383 4.04 6.37 -10.84
C LYS A 383 3.77 5.24 -9.83
N ALA A 384 3.10 5.54 -8.72
CA ALA A 384 2.79 4.55 -7.70
C ALA A 384 1.94 3.39 -8.26
N GLY A 385 0.88 3.70 -9.02
CA GLY A 385 0.00 2.72 -9.65
C GLY A 385 0.73 1.79 -10.63
N LEU A 386 1.56 2.35 -11.52
CA LEU A 386 2.34 1.56 -12.49
C LEU A 386 3.44 0.73 -11.79
N SER A 387 4.20 1.31 -10.86
CA SER A 387 5.23 0.60 -10.10
C SER A 387 4.66 -0.61 -9.35
N VAL A 388 3.49 -0.43 -8.72
CA VAL A 388 2.79 -1.52 -8.03
C VAL A 388 2.29 -2.57 -9.03
N MET A 389 1.78 -2.16 -10.20
CA MET A 389 1.35 -3.10 -11.24
C MET A 389 2.50 -3.94 -11.82
N ILE A 390 3.66 -3.31 -12.08
CA ILE A 390 4.86 -4.01 -12.55
C ILE A 390 5.33 -5.04 -11.50
N LYS A 391 5.47 -4.62 -10.23
CA LYS A 391 5.86 -5.51 -9.11
C LYS A 391 4.89 -6.69 -8.95
N LEU A 392 3.58 -6.40 -8.97
CA LEU A 392 2.52 -7.40 -8.86
C LEU A 392 2.57 -8.42 -10.02
N LEU A 393 2.72 -7.97 -11.27
CA LEU A 393 2.69 -8.85 -12.42
C LEU A 393 3.96 -9.68 -12.57
N SER A 394 5.15 -9.12 -12.36
CA SER A 394 6.40 -9.89 -12.37
C SER A 394 6.43 -10.93 -11.25
N PHE A 395 5.91 -10.63 -10.04
CA PHE A 395 5.76 -11.63 -8.97
C PHE A 395 4.77 -12.75 -9.33
N ASN A 396 3.64 -12.41 -9.97
CA ASN A 396 2.60 -13.38 -10.32
C ASN A 396 2.99 -14.35 -11.46
N PHE A 397 3.80 -13.88 -12.42
CA PHE A 397 4.07 -14.63 -13.66
C PHE A 397 5.53 -15.08 -13.81
N ASN A 398 6.47 -14.58 -13.00
CA ASN A 398 7.90 -14.82 -13.17
C ASN A 398 8.39 -14.48 -14.60
N GLU A 399 7.82 -13.40 -15.16
CA GLU A 399 8.22 -12.80 -16.45
C GLU A 399 9.07 -11.55 -16.21
N GLU A 400 10.12 -11.39 -17.02
CA GLU A 400 10.94 -10.18 -17.05
C GLU A 400 10.06 -8.94 -17.36
N PRO A 401 10.32 -7.77 -16.73
CA PRO A 401 9.42 -6.61 -16.81
C PRO A 401 9.03 -6.20 -18.25
N TYR A 402 9.98 -6.26 -19.20
CA TYR A 402 9.72 -6.01 -20.62
C TYR A 402 8.72 -6.98 -21.24
N GLN A 403 8.93 -8.29 -21.03
CA GLN A 403 8.06 -9.33 -21.58
C GLN A 403 6.65 -9.18 -21.00
N MET A 404 6.57 -8.95 -19.69
CA MET A 404 5.31 -8.72 -18.98
C MET A 404 4.55 -7.50 -19.54
N ILE A 405 5.24 -6.38 -19.81
CA ILE A 405 4.64 -5.18 -20.42
C ILE A 405 4.14 -5.46 -21.84
N HIS A 406 4.97 -6.07 -22.70
CA HIS A 406 4.60 -6.39 -24.08
C HIS A 406 3.45 -7.40 -24.16
N ASN A 407 3.47 -8.43 -23.32
CA ASN A 407 2.47 -9.51 -23.30
C ASN A 407 1.11 -9.04 -22.74
N ARG A 408 1.10 -8.13 -21.75
CA ARG A 408 -0.13 -7.83 -20.99
C ARG A 408 -0.59 -6.38 -21.05
N MET A 409 0.31 -5.42 -21.27
CA MET A 409 0.06 -3.97 -21.20
C MET A 409 0.10 -3.27 -22.58
N LYS A 410 -0.40 -3.94 -23.64
CA LYS A 410 -0.58 -3.38 -25.00
C LYS A 410 -1.15 -1.94 -25.02
N GLY A 411 -2.03 -1.58 -24.07
CA GLY A 411 -2.61 -0.23 -23.94
C GLY A 411 -1.60 0.90 -23.69
N ILE A 412 -0.34 0.58 -23.35
CA ILE A 412 0.77 1.54 -23.29
C ILE A 412 1.29 1.85 -24.71
N LYS A 413 1.30 0.88 -25.63
CA LYS A 413 1.66 1.12 -27.05
C LYS A 413 0.69 2.10 -27.73
N ASP A 414 -0.59 2.07 -27.35
CA ASP A 414 -1.62 3.01 -27.80
C ASP A 414 -1.37 4.47 -27.36
N LEU A 415 -0.42 4.70 -26.45
CA LEU A 415 0.00 6.02 -26.00
C LEU A 415 1.31 6.50 -26.65
N LEU A 416 2.03 5.69 -27.42
CA LEU A 416 3.26 6.16 -28.10
C LEU A 416 2.94 7.29 -29.09
N PRO A 417 3.76 8.36 -29.18
CA PRO A 417 3.49 9.49 -30.06
C PRO A 417 3.48 9.14 -31.55
N ILE A 418 2.69 9.90 -32.33
CA ILE A 418 2.68 9.84 -33.80
C ILE A 418 2.60 11.24 -34.43
N GLY A 419 3.00 11.34 -35.70
CA GLY A 419 2.82 12.54 -36.52
C GLY A 419 3.87 13.64 -36.33
N TYR A 420 4.85 13.45 -35.44
CA TYR A 420 5.99 14.35 -35.23
C TYR A 420 7.20 13.56 -34.72
N ASP A 421 8.40 14.06 -35.02
CA ASP A 421 9.66 13.40 -34.67
C ASP A 421 10.07 13.79 -33.25
N TYR A 422 9.79 12.89 -32.30
CA TYR A 422 10.04 13.07 -30.86
C TYR A 422 11.35 12.44 -30.38
N LEU A 423 12.04 11.67 -31.21
CA LEU A 423 13.33 11.07 -30.92
C LEU A 423 14.44 11.82 -31.70
N ILE A 424 15.54 12.13 -31.03
CA ILE A 424 16.69 12.85 -31.60
C ILE A 424 17.95 12.01 -31.42
N ASN A 425 18.50 11.49 -32.52
CA ASN A 425 19.72 10.68 -32.53
C ASN A 425 20.90 11.52 -33.02
N ASN A 426 21.92 11.71 -32.17
CA ASN A 426 23.11 12.53 -32.47
C ASN A 426 22.77 13.94 -33.02
N GLY A 427 21.71 14.57 -32.48
CA GLY A 427 21.24 15.89 -32.89
C GLY A 427 20.34 15.93 -34.13
N ASN A 428 20.14 14.80 -34.82
CA ASN A 428 19.25 14.70 -35.97
C ASN A 428 17.89 14.11 -35.54
N PRO A 429 16.74 14.59 -36.07
CA PRO A 429 15.46 13.91 -35.88
C PRO A 429 15.51 12.48 -36.40
N PHE A 430 15.02 11.54 -35.60
CA PHE A 430 14.71 10.18 -36.01
C PHE A 430 13.22 10.16 -36.38
N SER A 431 12.90 9.74 -37.61
CA SER A 431 11.52 9.82 -38.11
C SER A 431 10.60 8.86 -37.36
N TRP A 432 9.46 9.35 -36.88
CA TRP A 432 8.45 8.49 -36.23
C TRP A 432 7.87 7.43 -37.20
N THR A 433 8.04 7.60 -38.51
CA THR A 433 7.62 6.61 -39.52
C THR A 433 8.57 5.42 -39.65
N ASP A 434 9.81 5.59 -39.20
CA ASP A 434 10.92 4.65 -39.42
C ASP A 434 11.22 3.84 -38.15
N MET A 435 10.50 4.16 -37.06
CA MET A 435 10.47 3.43 -35.80
C MET A 435 9.96 1.99 -35.98
N GLN A 436 10.46 1.07 -35.16
CA GLN A 436 9.94 -0.29 -35.08
C GLN A 436 8.64 -0.30 -34.25
N GLU A 437 8.62 0.38 -33.10
CA GLU A 437 7.51 0.32 -32.15
C GLU A 437 6.54 1.48 -32.32
N ILE A 438 5.68 1.35 -33.33
CA ILE A 438 4.69 2.37 -33.72
C ILE A 438 3.31 2.10 -33.11
N ASN A 439 2.65 3.17 -32.65
CA ASN A 439 1.25 3.20 -32.22
C ASN A 439 0.28 2.91 -33.38
N ASN A 440 -0.17 1.66 -33.50
CA ASN A 440 -1.11 1.25 -34.56
C ASN A 440 -2.50 1.87 -34.39
N PHE A 441 -2.98 2.06 -33.16
CA PHE A 441 -4.29 2.66 -32.88
C PHE A 441 -4.41 4.08 -33.44
N LEU A 442 -3.52 4.99 -33.04
CA LEU A 442 -3.59 6.39 -33.50
C LEU A 442 -3.25 6.53 -35.01
N LYS A 443 -2.43 5.62 -35.56
CA LYS A 443 -2.02 5.61 -36.97
C LYS A 443 -3.12 5.12 -37.91
N ASN A 444 -3.75 3.99 -37.59
CA ASN A 444 -4.62 3.25 -38.50
C ASN A 444 -6.10 3.57 -38.28
N THR A 445 -6.51 3.71 -37.01
CA THR A 445 -7.93 3.77 -36.63
C THR A 445 -8.33 5.15 -36.11
N SER A 446 -7.56 5.74 -35.19
CA SER A 446 -7.92 6.99 -34.49
C SER A 446 -7.12 8.21 -34.97
N ASN A 447 -7.32 8.60 -36.24
CA ASN A 447 -6.61 9.73 -36.87
C ASN A 447 -7.08 11.11 -36.31
N PRO A 448 -6.21 11.87 -35.60
CA PRO A 448 -6.59 13.12 -34.91
C PRO A 448 -7.03 14.26 -35.82
N GLN A 449 -6.67 14.20 -37.11
CA GLN A 449 -7.05 15.22 -38.09
C GLN A 449 -8.53 15.13 -38.48
N ASN A 450 -9.17 13.98 -38.26
CA ASN A 450 -10.55 13.71 -38.66
C ASN A 450 -11.53 13.42 -37.51
N THR A 451 -11.05 13.13 -36.30
CA THR A 451 -11.88 12.84 -35.11
C THR A 451 -13.07 13.78 -34.94
N ALA A 452 -12.86 15.10 -34.98
CA ALA A 452 -13.93 16.08 -34.80
C ALA A 452 -15.04 15.97 -35.87
N ASN A 453 -14.65 15.72 -37.13
CA ASN A 453 -15.58 15.53 -38.24
C ASN A 453 -16.37 14.22 -38.08
N ILE A 454 -15.71 13.15 -37.60
CA ILE A 454 -16.36 11.85 -37.34
C ILE A 454 -17.38 11.95 -36.20
N PHE A 455 -17.05 12.65 -35.12
CA PHE A 455 -17.97 12.88 -34.00
C PHE A 455 -19.20 13.68 -34.44
N ALA A 456 -19.00 14.77 -35.20
CA ALA A 456 -20.08 15.57 -35.75
C ALA A 456 -20.98 14.76 -36.72
N GLN A 457 -20.40 13.97 -37.62
CA GLN A 457 -21.14 13.07 -38.53
C GLN A 457 -21.94 12.00 -37.76
N LYS A 458 -21.43 11.54 -36.63
CA LYS A 458 -22.09 10.56 -35.74
C LYS A 458 -23.02 11.20 -34.69
N GLY A 459 -23.31 12.49 -34.81
CA GLY A 459 -24.27 13.19 -33.96
C GLY A 459 -23.84 13.27 -32.49
N VAL A 460 -22.55 13.51 -32.26
CA VAL A 460 -21.93 13.73 -30.94
C VAL A 460 -21.35 15.15 -30.88
N GLU A 461 -21.74 15.92 -29.87
CA GLU A 461 -21.14 17.22 -29.57
C GLU A 461 -19.80 17.01 -28.85
N LEU A 462 -18.70 17.44 -29.49
CA LEU A 462 -17.34 17.24 -28.99
C LEU A 462 -16.79 18.50 -28.30
N PHE A 463 -16.36 18.33 -27.05
CA PHE A 463 -15.62 19.32 -26.27
C PHE A 463 -14.20 18.81 -26.02
N ASN A 464 -13.22 19.33 -26.78
CA ASN A 464 -11.81 19.01 -26.56
C ASN A 464 -11.21 20.00 -25.55
N ILE A 465 -10.85 19.51 -24.36
CA ILE A 465 -10.34 20.30 -23.23
C ILE A 465 -8.86 19.98 -23.04
N ILE A 466 -8.01 20.99 -23.22
CA ILE A 466 -6.55 20.85 -23.38
C ILE A 466 -5.85 21.48 -22.17
N GLY A 467 -4.97 20.74 -21.50
CA GLY A 467 -4.11 21.30 -20.47
C GLY A 467 -2.92 22.07 -21.05
N THR A 468 -2.47 23.12 -20.35
CA THR A 468 -1.49 24.10 -20.84
C THR A 468 -0.63 24.67 -19.70
N GLY A 469 0.48 25.32 -20.04
CA GLY A 469 1.29 26.09 -19.10
C GLY A 469 2.18 25.28 -18.16
N GLN A 470 2.30 23.97 -18.39
CA GLN A 470 3.10 23.05 -17.58
C GLN A 470 4.29 22.52 -18.40
N ASN A 471 5.43 22.36 -17.75
CA ASN A 471 6.65 21.88 -18.41
C ASN A 471 6.52 20.40 -18.81
N THR A 472 6.44 20.14 -20.12
CA THR A 472 6.04 18.87 -20.72
C THR A 472 7.09 18.44 -21.74
N TRP A 473 7.48 17.16 -21.74
CA TRP A 473 8.47 16.63 -22.69
C TRP A 473 8.01 16.73 -24.14
N GLU A 474 8.82 17.37 -24.98
CA GLU A 474 8.62 17.48 -26.43
C GLU A 474 9.45 16.42 -27.18
N LYS A 475 10.70 16.20 -26.73
CA LYS A 475 11.72 15.39 -27.43
C LYS A 475 12.61 14.62 -26.46
N LEU A 476 13.04 13.42 -26.84
CA LEU A 476 14.07 12.63 -26.17
C LEU A 476 15.36 12.66 -27.00
N GLN A 477 16.50 12.89 -26.36
CA GLN A 477 17.82 12.60 -26.94
C GLN A 477 18.09 11.11 -26.73
N ILE A 478 18.43 10.39 -27.80
CA ILE A 478 18.66 8.94 -27.76
C ILE A 478 20.07 8.55 -28.23
N GLU A 479 20.57 7.43 -27.69
CA GLU A 479 21.72 6.69 -28.22
C GLU A 479 21.32 5.32 -28.77
N ASN A 480 22.12 4.79 -29.70
CA ASN A 480 21.97 3.42 -30.16
C ASN A 480 22.32 2.47 -29.01
N TYR A 481 21.34 1.69 -28.54
CA TYR A 481 21.53 0.71 -27.48
C TYR A 481 21.54 -0.71 -28.07
N THR A 482 22.18 -1.66 -27.41
CA THR A 482 22.24 -3.05 -27.88
C THR A 482 21.84 -4.00 -26.77
N HIS A 483 20.58 -4.40 -26.82
CA HIS A 483 19.96 -5.37 -25.92
C HIS A 483 18.96 -6.19 -26.75
N PRO A 484 18.77 -7.50 -26.51
CA PRO A 484 17.87 -8.33 -27.32
C PRO A 484 16.38 -7.95 -27.26
N TYR A 485 16.02 -6.98 -26.40
CA TYR A 485 14.64 -6.64 -26.06
C TYR A 485 14.39 -5.18 -25.65
N LEU A 486 15.41 -4.34 -25.38
CA LEU A 486 15.17 -3.03 -24.74
C LEU A 486 15.69 -1.91 -25.61
N TRP A 487 14.92 -0.83 -25.72
CA TRP A 487 15.29 0.38 -26.46
C TRP A 487 15.65 0.10 -27.93
N GLU A 488 14.75 -0.58 -28.64
CA GLU A 488 14.90 -0.96 -30.05
C GLU A 488 15.02 0.29 -30.93
N ASP A 489 14.20 1.31 -30.66
CA ASP A 489 14.26 2.62 -31.33
C ASP A 489 15.25 3.62 -30.66
N GLY A 490 16.02 3.16 -29.66
CA GLY A 490 17.13 3.90 -29.03
C GLY A 490 16.88 4.33 -27.59
N LYS A 491 17.94 4.35 -26.77
CA LYS A 491 17.87 4.58 -25.32
C LYS A 491 17.92 6.08 -24.98
N PRO A 492 16.99 6.62 -24.17
CA PRO A 492 17.02 8.00 -23.71
C PRO A 492 18.25 8.34 -22.87
N LEU A 493 19.00 9.35 -23.32
CA LEU A 493 20.07 10.03 -22.56
C LEU A 493 19.56 11.27 -21.82
N GLY A 494 18.43 11.83 -22.24
CA GLY A 494 17.84 13.03 -21.65
C GLY A 494 16.67 13.54 -22.49
N SER A 495 16.03 14.62 -22.05
CA SER A 495 14.81 15.15 -22.68
C SER A 495 14.81 16.67 -22.77
N ALA A 496 14.14 17.19 -23.80
CA ALA A 496 13.78 18.59 -23.95
C ALA A 496 12.28 18.78 -23.67
N ALA A 497 11.92 19.91 -23.08
CA ALA A 497 10.56 20.21 -22.64
C ALA A 497 10.11 21.61 -23.07
N THR A 498 8.79 21.78 -23.22
CA THR A 498 8.11 23.06 -23.49
C THR A 498 7.04 23.31 -22.42
N ALA A 499 6.65 24.58 -22.24
CA ALA A 499 5.47 24.95 -21.45
C ALA A 499 4.13 24.67 -22.19
N ASP A 500 4.19 24.31 -23.47
CA ASP A 500 3.03 23.99 -24.30
C ASP A 500 2.50 22.56 -24.05
N GLY A 501 2.12 22.27 -22.80
CA GLY A 501 1.47 21.03 -22.39
C GLY A 501 0.97 21.06 -20.95
N ASP A 502 0.56 19.90 -20.44
CA ASP A 502 -0.07 19.71 -19.13
C ASP A 502 0.80 18.97 -18.08
N ASN A 503 2.09 18.79 -18.39
CA ASN A 503 3.12 17.94 -17.76
C ASN A 503 3.23 16.52 -18.31
N THR A 504 2.18 15.98 -18.95
CA THR A 504 2.14 14.61 -19.50
C THR A 504 1.88 14.61 -21.01
N VAL A 505 1.09 15.55 -21.52
CA VAL A 505 0.62 15.63 -22.90
C VAL A 505 0.89 17.02 -23.46
N LEU A 506 1.49 17.08 -24.66
CA LEU A 506 1.70 18.33 -25.38
C LEU A 506 0.38 18.89 -25.92
N VAL A 507 0.26 20.21 -25.98
CA VAL A 507 -0.86 20.91 -26.65
C VAL A 507 -1.00 20.44 -28.11
N SER A 508 0.12 20.25 -28.81
CA SER A 508 0.14 19.72 -30.18
C SER A 508 -0.43 18.31 -30.31
N SER A 509 -0.32 17.48 -29.26
CA SER A 509 -0.87 16.13 -29.23
C SER A 509 -2.32 16.09 -28.77
N SER A 510 -2.69 16.92 -27.79
CA SER A 510 -4.07 16.93 -27.27
C SER A 510 -5.04 17.69 -28.19
N ASN A 511 -4.55 18.63 -28.99
CA ASN A 511 -5.38 19.35 -29.94
C ASN A 511 -5.95 18.44 -31.06
N LEU A 512 -7.21 18.69 -31.44
CA LEU A 512 -7.89 18.02 -32.53
C LEU A 512 -8.19 19.02 -33.63
N ALA A 513 -7.88 18.67 -34.89
CA ALA A 513 -8.12 19.55 -36.01
C ALA A 513 -9.62 19.86 -36.17
N ASN A 514 -9.93 21.06 -36.62
CA ASN A 514 -11.29 21.59 -36.74
C ASN A 514 -12.05 21.75 -35.39
N THR A 515 -11.35 21.69 -34.24
CA THR A 515 -11.91 22.09 -32.93
C THR A 515 -11.39 23.45 -32.48
N THR A 516 -12.21 24.20 -31.74
CA THR A 516 -11.74 25.36 -30.97
C THR A 516 -11.39 24.87 -29.57
N GLY A 517 -10.19 24.31 -29.42
CA GLY A 517 -9.74 23.65 -28.19
C GLY A 517 -9.87 24.55 -26.95
N LEU A 518 -10.48 24.01 -25.90
CA LEU A 518 -10.79 24.73 -24.66
C LEU A 518 -9.62 24.56 -23.68
N THR A 519 -8.77 25.57 -23.57
CA THR A 519 -7.51 25.48 -22.82
C THR A 519 -7.67 25.79 -21.33
N LEU A 520 -6.97 25.03 -20.49
CA LEU A 520 -6.91 25.18 -19.03
C LEU A 520 -5.45 25.12 -18.57
N ALA A 521 -5.05 25.95 -17.61
CA ALA A 521 -3.67 26.05 -17.14
C ALA A 521 -3.45 25.26 -15.82
N ASP A 522 -3.36 23.93 -15.91
CA ASP A 522 -3.25 23.03 -14.74
C ASP A 522 -2.50 21.72 -15.10
N LYS A 523 -2.06 20.96 -14.08
CA LYS A 523 -1.38 19.66 -14.21
C LYS A 523 -2.34 18.56 -14.72
N HIS A 524 -1.83 17.65 -15.56
CA HIS A 524 -2.57 16.58 -16.23
C HIS A 524 -3.55 15.85 -15.30
N ALA A 525 -3.06 15.42 -14.13
CA ALA A 525 -3.82 14.67 -13.13
C ALA A 525 -4.95 15.46 -12.45
N ASN A 526 -4.97 16.80 -12.53
CA ASN A 526 -6.03 17.65 -11.96
C ASN A 526 -7.02 18.18 -13.00
N LEU A 527 -6.78 17.96 -14.31
CA LEU A 527 -7.63 18.50 -15.38
C LEU A 527 -9.14 18.18 -15.25
N PRO A 528 -9.60 17.00 -14.75
CA PRO A 528 -11.04 16.78 -14.57
C PRO A 528 -11.66 17.67 -13.49
N ASN A 529 -10.95 17.92 -12.38
CA ASN A 529 -11.34 18.89 -11.37
C ASN A 529 -11.32 20.32 -11.94
N ALA A 530 -10.25 20.71 -12.64
CA ALA A 530 -10.09 22.04 -13.23
C ALA A 530 -11.17 22.36 -14.29
N ALA A 531 -11.57 21.34 -15.06
CA ALA A 531 -12.59 21.44 -16.09
C ALA A 531 -14.02 21.49 -15.54
N ALA A 532 -14.24 21.30 -14.24
CA ALA A 532 -15.58 21.14 -13.65
C ALA A 532 -16.54 22.29 -14.02
N SER A 533 -16.16 23.55 -13.79
CA SER A 533 -17.03 24.69 -14.09
C SER A 533 -17.41 24.79 -15.58
N LEU A 534 -16.52 24.37 -16.49
CA LEU A 534 -16.73 24.39 -17.94
C LEU A 534 -17.63 23.23 -18.38
N ILE A 535 -17.42 22.04 -17.83
CA ILE A 535 -18.23 20.85 -18.13
C ILE A 535 -19.67 21.07 -17.64
N PHE A 536 -19.86 21.65 -16.45
CA PHE A 536 -21.18 21.89 -15.86
C PHE A 536 -22.01 22.90 -16.67
N ASP A 537 -21.39 23.99 -17.15
CA ASP A 537 -22.00 24.92 -18.12
C ASP A 537 -22.50 24.18 -19.37
N LYS A 538 -21.68 23.31 -19.97
CA LYS A 538 -22.07 22.53 -21.16
C LYS A 538 -23.04 21.38 -20.90
N LEU A 539 -23.21 20.97 -19.63
CA LEU A 539 -24.26 20.05 -19.18
C LEU A 539 -25.57 20.78 -18.83
N GLY A 540 -25.57 22.11 -18.69
CA GLY A 540 -26.71 22.87 -18.15
C GLY A 540 -26.92 22.66 -16.64
N ALA A 541 -25.86 22.30 -15.91
CA ALA A 541 -25.91 21.98 -14.48
C ALA A 541 -25.40 23.14 -13.61
N THR A 542 -25.95 23.32 -12.42
CA THR A 542 -25.45 24.32 -11.45
C THR A 542 -24.12 23.85 -10.85
N TYR A 543 -23.03 24.54 -11.16
CA TYR A 543 -21.73 24.27 -10.56
C TYR A 543 -21.63 24.85 -9.14
N THR A 544 -21.27 24.01 -8.17
CA THR A 544 -20.90 24.43 -6.80
C THR A 544 -19.52 23.85 -6.48
N PRO A 545 -18.48 24.67 -6.24
CA PRO A 545 -17.13 24.18 -6.01
C PRO A 545 -16.98 23.18 -4.85
N SER A 546 -15.92 22.38 -4.95
CA SER A 546 -15.47 21.50 -3.89
C SER A 546 -14.48 22.18 -2.95
N ASN A 547 -14.47 21.73 -1.69
CA ASN A 547 -13.46 22.05 -0.70
C ASN A 547 -12.58 20.82 -0.35
N LEU A 548 -12.75 19.69 -1.07
CA LEU A 548 -11.97 18.47 -0.86
C LEU A 548 -10.57 18.59 -1.46
N ALA A 549 -9.60 17.84 -0.93
CA ALA A 549 -8.26 17.76 -1.52
C ALA A 549 -8.30 17.07 -2.90
N GLY A 550 -7.57 17.63 -3.87
CA GLY A 550 -7.39 17.04 -5.19
C GLY A 550 -6.34 15.92 -5.21
N ALA A 551 -5.74 15.65 -6.37
CA ALA A 551 -4.67 14.67 -6.50
C ALA A 551 -3.39 15.12 -5.75
N PRO A 552 -2.77 14.22 -4.95
CA PRO A 552 -1.57 14.54 -4.15
C PRO A 552 -0.38 14.93 -5.02
N ASP A 553 0.56 15.67 -4.43
CA ASP A 553 1.84 16.03 -5.05
C ASP A 553 2.98 15.09 -4.63
N GLU A 554 2.74 14.26 -3.60
CA GLU A 554 3.65 13.24 -3.09
C GLU A 554 2.90 11.97 -2.68
N VAL A 555 3.46 10.78 -2.94
CA VAL A 555 2.87 9.49 -2.52
C VAL A 555 3.97 8.59 -1.96
N MET A 556 3.79 8.09 -0.73
CA MET A 556 4.57 7.00 -0.15
C MET A 556 3.82 5.67 -0.30
N VAL A 557 4.52 4.59 -0.62
CA VAL A 557 3.97 3.23 -0.72
C VAL A 557 4.84 2.27 0.09
N ALA A 558 4.38 1.95 1.30
CA ALA A 558 4.93 0.82 2.05
C ALA A 558 4.40 -0.49 1.46
N TRP A 559 5.22 -1.53 1.41
CA TRP A 559 4.82 -2.82 0.86
C TRP A 559 5.53 -4.00 1.51
N VAL A 560 4.92 -5.18 1.42
CA VAL A 560 5.47 -6.45 1.90
C VAL A 560 5.23 -7.60 0.94
N ALA A 561 6.12 -8.58 0.99
CA ALA A 561 5.87 -9.95 0.60
C ALA A 561 5.70 -10.84 1.86
N SER A 562 4.74 -11.75 1.81
CA SER A 562 4.34 -12.76 2.81
C SER A 562 5.53 -13.62 3.30
N PRO A 563 5.55 -14.13 4.56
CA PRO A 563 4.43 -14.33 5.48
C PRO A 563 4.29 -13.30 6.62
N VAL A 564 4.01 -12.05 6.25
CA VAL A 564 3.65 -10.96 7.18
C VAL A 564 2.41 -10.20 6.71
N THR A 565 1.64 -9.68 7.65
CA THR A 565 0.74 -8.54 7.42
C THR A 565 1.48 -7.22 7.52
N LEU A 566 0.89 -6.14 6.99
CA LEU A 566 1.45 -4.77 7.00
C LEU A 566 0.40 -3.76 7.48
N SER A 567 0.82 -2.85 8.37
CA SER A 567 0.12 -1.63 8.78
C SER A 567 1.12 -0.48 8.86
N VAL A 568 0.84 0.64 8.19
CA VAL A 568 1.58 1.90 8.41
C VAL A 568 0.88 2.67 9.52
N LYS A 569 1.65 3.28 10.42
CA LYS A 569 1.16 4.10 11.53
C LYS A 569 1.88 5.45 11.59
N ASP A 570 1.15 6.50 11.96
CA ASP A 570 1.70 7.83 12.23
C ASP A 570 2.50 7.88 13.56
N SER A 571 3.07 9.05 13.85
CA SER A 571 3.81 9.31 15.09
C SER A 571 2.97 9.22 16.37
N GLN A 572 1.64 9.18 16.25
CA GLN A 572 0.67 9.04 17.33
C GLN A 572 0.21 7.57 17.50
N GLY A 573 0.59 6.69 16.57
CA GLY A 573 0.26 5.27 16.55
C GLY A 573 -1.04 4.91 15.82
N ASN A 574 -1.73 5.88 15.19
CA ASN A 574 -2.93 5.62 14.40
C ASN A 574 -2.58 4.93 13.08
N PRO A 575 -3.36 3.95 12.59
CA PRO A 575 -3.18 3.41 11.26
C PRO A 575 -3.47 4.49 10.21
N VAL A 576 -2.60 4.60 9.21
CA VAL A 576 -2.70 5.59 8.13
C VAL A 576 -2.52 4.95 6.76
N GLY A 577 -3.08 5.60 5.73
CA GLY A 577 -3.05 5.12 4.36
C GLY A 577 -4.10 4.06 4.05
N GLU A 578 -4.39 3.86 2.77
CA GLU A 578 -5.28 2.78 2.32
C GLU A 578 -4.48 1.53 1.94
N SER A 579 -5.10 0.37 2.13
CA SER A 579 -4.49 -0.93 1.91
C SER A 579 -4.93 -1.54 0.58
N LEU A 580 -3.95 -2.01 -0.20
CA LEU A 580 -4.16 -2.84 -1.38
C LEU A 580 -3.53 -4.22 -1.12
N ILE A 581 -4.26 -5.31 -1.31
CA ILE A 581 -3.82 -6.68 -1.00
C ILE A 581 -4.04 -7.53 -2.23
N ASP A 582 -3.01 -8.25 -2.69
CA ASP A 582 -3.14 -9.10 -3.89
C ASP A 582 -4.17 -10.24 -3.67
N PRO A 583 -4.71 -10.85 -4.74
CA PRO A 583 -5.73 -11.90 -4.62
C PRO A 583 -5.29 -13.18 -3.88
N THR A 584 -4.00 -13.37 -3.58
CA THR A 584 -3.49 -14.47 -2.74
C THR A 584 -3.21 -14.07 -1.28
N GLY A 585 -3.11 -12.77 -0.98
CA GLY A 585 -2.57 -12.27 0.29
C GLY A 585 -1.05 -12.48 0.44
N ALA A 586 -0.34 -12.87 -0.62
CA ALA A 586 1.11 -12.99 -0.64
C ALA A 586 1.82 -11.62 -0.73
N MET A 587 1.14 -10.58 -1.22
CA MET A 587 1.66 -9.21 -1.25
C MET A 587 0.62 -8.21 -0.73
N LYS A 588 1.10 -7.22 0.02
CA LYS A 588 0.29 -6.09 0.49
C LYS A 588 1.04 -4.78 0.31
N TRP A 589 0.34 -3.75 -0.14
CA TRP A 589 0.76 -2.36 -0.19
C TRP A 589 -0.10 -1.52 0.75
N VAL A 590 0.48 -0.47 1.32
CA VAL A 590 -0.22 0.60 2.03
C VAL A 590 0.31 1.92 1.50
N PHE A 591 -0.58 2.71 0.90
CA PHE A 591 -0.24 3.97 0.26
C PHE A 591 -0.63 5.15 1.14
N VAL A 592 0.14 6.24 1.13
CA VAL A 592 -0.10 7.46 1.91
C VAL A 592 0.04 8.68 1.00
N GLU A 593 -1.08 9.41 0.79
CA GLU A 593 -1.13 10.75 0.18
C GLU A 593 -0.34 11.76 1.04
N ASN A 594 0.54 12.55 0.42
CA ASN A 594 1.26 13.69 1.00
C ASN A 594 1.90 13.41 2.38
N PRO A 595 2.83 12.42 2.47
CA PRO A 595 3.43 11.99 3.74
C PRO A 595 4.18 13.11 4.47
N SER A 596 4.17 13.09 5.80
CA SER A 596 4.95 14.00 6.65
C SER A 596 5.18 13.45 8.06
N GLY A 597 6.41 13.56 8.56
CA GLY A 597 6.80 13.15 9.91
C GLY A 597 7.27 11.70 10.02
N ASP A 598 7.46 11.22 11.25
CA ASP A 598 7.89 9.84 11.51
C ASP A 598 6.74 8.85 11.37
N TYR A 599 7.00 7.75 10.67
CA TYR A 599 6.07 6.62 10.51
C TYR A 599 6.65 5.34 11.12
N LYS A 600 5.76 4.47 11.58
CA LYS A 600 6.08 3.09 11.93
C LYS A 600 5.43 2.13 10.93
N ILE A 601 6.26 1.29 10.32
CA ILE A 601 5.83 0.18 9.47
C ILE A 601 5.72 -1.05 10.39
N ALA A 602 4.51 -1.32 10.86
CA ALA A 602 4.22 -2.42 11.78
C ALA A 602 3.80 -3.67 11.01
N LEU A 603 4.52 -4.77 11.23
CA LEU A 603 4.24 -6.07 10.61
C LEU A 603 3.87 -7.10 11.69
N THR A 604 3.05 -8.08 11.32
CA THR A 604 2.77 -9.26 12.17
C THR A 604 2.82 -10.52 11.31
N GLY A 605 3.62 -11.51 11.72
CA GLY A 605 3.80 -12.76 10.98
C GLY A 605 2.52 -13.59 10.87
N THR A 606 2.18 -14.00 9.65
CA THR A 606 1.00 -14.84 9.33
C THR A 606 1.34 -16.31 9.15
N GLY A 607 2.63 -16.64 9.20
CA GLY A 607 3.21 -17.97 9.13
C GLY A 607 4.70 -17.88 9.46
N SER A 608 5.47 -18.95 9.20
CA SER A 608 6.92 -18.94 9.33
C SER A 608 7.60 -19.03 7.97
N GLY A 609 8.60 -18.18 7.74
CA GLY A 609 9.32 -18.07 6.47
C GLY A 609 9.89 -16.66 6.23
N ASP A 610 10.67 -16.50 5.17
CA ASP A 610 11.32 -15.23 4.85
C ASP A 610 10.32 -14.25 4.22
N TYR A 611 10.39 -12.99 4.66
CA TYR A 611 9.57 -11.88 4.17
C TYR A 611 10.47 -10.76 3.63
N HIS A 612 9.91 -9.96 2.74
CA HIS A 612 10.50 -8.70 2.30
C HIS A 612 9.58 -7.56 2.70
N VAL A 613 10.14 -6.44 3.12
CA VAL A 613 9.42 -5.19 3.38
C VAL A 613 10.12 -4.05 2.67
N GLY A 614 9.36 -3.17 2.03
CA GLY A 614 9.92 -2.00 1.37
C GLY A 614 9.06 -0.77 1.56
N VAL A 615 9.65 0.38 1.28
CA VAL A 615 8.94 1.64 1.12
C VAL A 615 9.46 2.30 -0.14
N ASP A 616 8.56 2.56 -1.08
CA ASP A 616 8.82 3.45 -2.20
C ASP A 616 8.24 4.85 -1.88
N TYR A 617 8.84 5.88 -2.42
CA TYR A 617 8.39 7.27 -2.31
C TYR A 617 8.48 7.94 -3.68
N TYR A 618 7.37 8.54 -4.11
CA TYR A 618 7.17 9.13 -5.42
C TYR A 618 6.78 10.60 -5.29
N THR A 619 7.43 11.44 -6.08
CA THR A 619 7.03 12.82 -6.37
C THR A 619 7.01 13.03 -7.89
N SER A 620 6.68 14.22 -8.37
CA SER A 620 6.78 14.56 -9.80
C SER A 620 8.19 14.39 -10.38
N THR A 621 9.26 14.63 -9.61
CA THR A 621 10.67 14.64 -10.12
C THR A 621 11.61 13.64 -9.44
N LYS A 622 11.15 12.94 -8.39
CA LYS A 622 11.97 12.04 -7.55
C LYS A 622 11.25 10.72 -7.34
N THR A 623 12.00 9.63 -7.41
CA THR A 623 11.61 8.29 -6.91
C THR A 623 12.72 7.81 -5.98
N GLU A 624 12.36 7.34 -4.79
CA GLU A 624 13.27 6.65 -3.87
C GLU A 624 12.65 5.35 -3.40
N SER A 625 13.45 4.30 -3.24
CA SER A 625 13.02 3.03 -2.66
C SER A 625 14.02 2.57 -1.62
N VAL A 626 13.52 2.05 -0.51
CA VAL A 626 14.29 1.29 0.49
C VAL A 626 13.63 -0.06 0.68
N ILE A 627 14.44 -1.12 0.79
CA ILE A 627 13.99 -2.50 0.97
C ILE A 627 14.79 -3.10 2.13
N ASN A 628 14.12 -3.91 2.95
CA ASN A 628 14.70 -4.71 4.01
C ASN A 628 14.05 -6.11 3.99
N GLN A 629 14.68 -7.08 4.64
CA GLN A 629 14.26 -8.49 4.61
C GLN A 629 14.57 -9.19 5.93
N GLY A 630 13.83 -10.24 6.24
CA GLY A 630 14.09 -11.06 7.42
C GLY A 630 13.22 -12.31 7.43
N THR A 631 13.28 -13.07 8.52
CA THR A 631 12.41 -14.24 8.74
C THR A 631 11.31 -13.89 9.72
N ALA A 632 10.07 -14.26 9.40
CA ALA A 632 8.90 -14.10 10.27
C ALA A 632 8.47 -15.43 10.88
N SER A 633 7.69 -15.35 11.96
CA SER A 633 6.97 -16.47 12.57
C SER A 633 5.56 -16.06 13.00
N LEU A 634 4.65 -17.04 13.06
CA LEU A 634 3.23 -16.83 13.31
C LEU A 634 2.96 -16.05 14.61
N GLY A 635 2.36 -14.87 14.50
CA GLY A 635 2.00 -14.01 15.62
C GLY A 635 3.13 -13.12 16.16
N VAL A 636 4.36 -13.22 15.64
CA VAL A 636 5.47 -12.34 16.01
C VAL A 636 5.27 -10.96 15.37
N ASN A 637 5.41 -9.89 16.15
CA ASN A 637 5.35 -8.51 15.66
C ASN A 637 6.76 -8.03 15.30
N LEU A 638 6.88 -7.38 14.13
CA LEU A 638 8.12 -6.89 13.56
C LEU A 638 7.90 -5.43 13.15
N ASP A 639 8.38 -4.50 13.98
CA ASP A 639 8.23 -3.07 13.73
C ASP A 639 9.47 -2.51 13.03
N TYR A 640 9.26 -1.61 12.06
CA TYR A 640 10.31 -0.79 11.48
C TYR A 640 9.98 0.70 11.66
N ASN A 641 10.98 1.51 12.00
CA ASN A 641 10.86 2.96 12.00
C ASN A 641 11.27 3.50 10.62
N LEU A 642 10.45 4.43 10.10
CA LEU A 642 10.69 5.17 8.87
C LEU A 642 10.67 6.66 9.20
N ASN A 643 11.85 7.28 9.24
CA ASN A 643 11.94 8.74 9.33
C ASN A 643 11.67 9.34 7.95
N PHE A 644 10.61 10.14 7.83
CA PHE A 644 10.24 10.78 6.58
C PHE A 644 10.23 12.32 6.72
N ASN A 645 11.25 12.95 6.13
CA ASN A 645 11.42 14.40 6.15
C ASN A 645 11.62 14.94 4.72
N PRO A 646 10.54 15.39 4.04
CA PRO A 646 10.61 15.84 2.64
C PRO A 646 11.41 17.13 2.47
N GLN A 647 11.71 17.86 3.56
CA GLN A 647 12.48 19.11 3.55
C GLN A 647 14.01 18.88 3.68
N THR A 648 14.47 17.63 3.86
CA THR A 648 15.91 17.32 3.94
C THR A 648 16.30 16.18 2.99
N PRO A 649 17.36 16.33 2.17
CA PRO A 649 17.82 15.28 1.25
C PRO A 649 18.65 14.21 1.97
N GLN A 650 18.07 13.58 3.00
CA GLN A 650 18.57 12.33 3.56
C GLN A 650 17.96 11.16 2.75
N PRO A 651 18.73 10.08 2.47
CA PRO A 651 18.16 8.89 1.86
C PRO A 651 17.06 8.29 2.74
N LEU A 652 16.02 7.73 2.12
CA LEU A 652 14.95 7.02 2.81
C LEU A 652 15.51 5.82 3.62
N GLN A 653 15.23 5.73 4.92
CA GLN A 653 15.76 4.65 5.78
C GLN A 653 14.67 3.91 6.54
N LEU A 654 14.55 2.61 6.27
CA LEU A 654 13.65 1.68 6.94
C LEU A 654 14.46 0.81 7.91
N ARG A 655 14.48 1.20 9.20
CA ARG A 655 15.30 0.56 10.24
C ARG A 655 14.45 -0.38 11.11
N PRO A 656 14.88 -1.63 11.39
CA PRO A 656 14.22 -2.48 12.38
C PRO A 656 14.13 -1.77 13.75
N VAL A 657 13.06 -2.05 14.50
CA VAL A 657 12.90 -1.62 15.89
C VAL A 657 13.29 -2.78 16.80
N ASP A 658 14.56 -2.81 17.20
CA ASP A 658 15.11 -3.82 18.09
C ASP A 658 15.81 -3.20 19.29
N ASN A 659 15.67 -3.83 20.45
CA ASN A 659 16.27 -3.45 21.73
C ASN A 659 16.86 -4.66 22.47
N ILE A 660 16.95 -5.82 21.83
CA ILE A 660 17.47 -7.07 22.40
C ILE A 660 18.82 -7.34 21.73
N PRO A 661 19.90 -7.61 22.50
CA PRO A 661 21.18 -7.96 21.89
C PRO A 661 21.25 -9.44 21.48
N PRO A 662 22.03 -9.80 20.44
CA PRO A 662 22.22 -11.19 20.04
C PRO A 662 22.93 -12.01 21.13
N SER A 663 22.81 -13.34 21.06
CA SER A 663 23.35 -14.27 22.05
C SER A 663 24.43 -15.18 21.46
N THR A 664 25.68 -15.01 21.91
CA THR A 664 26.82 -15.86 21.55
C THR A 664 26.91 -17.11 22.42
N THR A 665 27.28 -18.22 21.79
CA THR A 665 27.63 -19.52 22.38
C THR A 665 29.01 -19.96 21.91
N THR A 666 29.67 -20.80 22.71
CA THR A 666 31.02 -21.34 22.43
C THR A 666 30.95 -22.83 22.12
N GLN A 667 31.70 -23.28 21.11
CA GLN A 667 32.02 -24.69 20.91
C GLN A 667 33.53 -24.90 20.99
N LEU A 668 33.95 -25.92 21.75
CA LEU A 668 35.35 -26.30 21.94
C LEU A 668 35.59 -27.67 21.30
N GLN A 669 36.68 -27.82 20.55
CA GLN A 669 37.08 -29.10 19.97
C GLN A 669 38.55 -29.39 20.28
N GLY A 670 38.81 -30.55 20.88
CA GLY A 670 40.14 -31.01 21.28
C GLY A 670 40.05 -32.37 21.98
N THR A 671 41.18 -32.99 22.30
CA THR A 671 41.24 -34.24 23.08
C THR A 671 40.90 -33.95 24.54
N THR A 672 39.71 -34.34 25.01
CA THR A 672 39.31 -34.12 26.41
C THR A 672 40.09 -35.01 27.37
N GLY A 673 40.65 -34.38 28.41
CA GLY A 673 41.21 -35.03 29.58
C GLY A 673 40.21 -35.12 30.74
N ASN A 674 40.74 -35.25 31.95
CA ASN A 674 40.02 -35.22 33.22
C ASN A 674 39.72 -33.78 33.64
N ASN A 675 38.75 -33.60 34.56
CA ASN A 675 38.47 -32.35 35.28
C ASN A 675 38.22 -31.08 34.43
N GLY A 676 37.92 -31.25 33.13
CA GLY A 676 37.72 -30.15 32.18
C GLY A 676 38.98 -29.64 31.48
N TRP A 677 40.12 -30.34 31.63
CA TRP A 677 41.34 -30.09 30.87
C TRP A 677 41.29 -30.72 29.47
N PHE A 678 42.11 -30.21 28.55
CA PHE A 678 42.36 -30.78 27.23
C PHE A 678 43.81 -31.22 27.08
N LEU A 679 44.00 -32.43 26.56
CA LEU A 679 45.29 -33.07 26.27
C LEU A 679 45.81 -32.75 24.85
N SER A 680 45.25 -31.71 24.23
CA SER A 680 45.63 -31.20 22.91
C SER A 680 45.43 -29.69 22.85
N ASP A 681 45.92 -29.06 21.79
CA ASP A 681 45.45 -27.74 21.38
C ASP A 681 43.92 -27.77 21.17
N VAL A 682 43.24 -26.66 21.45
CA VAL A 682 41.77 -26.55 21.43
C VAL A 682 41.35 -25.56 20.34
N ASN A 683 40.52 -26.01 19.41
CA ASN A 683 39.87 -25.14 18.44
C ASN A 683 38.59 -24.55 19.05
N LEU A 684 38.51 -23.21 19.12
CA LEU A 684 37.37 -22.45 19.62
C LEU A 684 36.55 -21.89 18.46
N SER A 685 35.28 -22.27 18.40
CA SER A 685 34.27 -21.64 17.56
C SER A 685 33.31 -20.78 18.40
N LEU A 686 33.04 -19.56 17.94
CA LEU A 686 31.96 -18.71 18.46
C LEU A 686 30.79 -18.71 17.48
N LEU A 687 29.58 -18.94 18.00
CA LEU A 687 28.33 -18.95 17.25
C LEU A 687 27.34 -18.02 17.94
N ALA A 688 27.01 -16.89 17.31
CA ALA A 688 25.97 -15.99 17.78
C ALA A 688 24.72 -16.12 16.91
N VAL A 689 23.58 -16.10 17.58
CA VAL A 689 22.26 -15.99 16.95
C VAL A 689 21.56 -14.77 17.53
N ASP A 690 20.83 -14.06 16.69
CA ASP A 690 19.96 -12.97 17.14
C ASP A 690 18.61 -13.52 17.63
N ASN A 691 17.80 -12.70 18.30
CA ASN A 691 16.43 -13.12 18.60
C ASN A 691 15.58 -13.20 17.32
N GLU A 692 14.50 -13.97 17.40
CA GLU A 692 13.46 -13.96 16.37
C GLU A 692 12.91 -12.53 16.24
N GLY A 693 12.86 -12.02 15.00
CA GLY A 693 12.49 -10.65 14.70
C GLY A 693 13.52 -9.56 15.04
N GLY A 694 14.74 -9.93 15.46
CA GLY A 694 15.81 -8.98 15.75
C GLY A 694 16.39 -8.31 14.50
N ALA A 695 17.25 -7.32 14.70
CA ALA A 695 17.85 -6.52 13.63
C ALA A 695 18.89 -7.26 12.77
N GLY A 696 19.35 -8.43 13.21
CA GLY A 696 20.33 -9.28 12.54
C GLY A 696 21.75 -9.07 13.07
N LEU A 697 22.50 -10.17 13.20
CA LEU A 697 23.89 -10.17 13.69
C LEU A 697 24.83 -9.36 12.77
N LYS A 698 25.50 -8.34 13.34
CA LYS A 698 26.50 -7.49 12.65
C LYS A 698 27.92 -8.00 12.82
N GLU A 699 28.29 -8.38 14.04
CA GLU A 699 29.60 -8.95 14.34
C GLU A 699 29.68 -9.64 15.71
N ILE A 700 30.65 -10.55 15.82
CA ILE A 700 31.11 -11.15 17.08
C ILE A 700 32.52 -10.59 17.37
N LYS A 701 32.80 -10.25 18.63
CA LYS A 701 34.11 -9.83 19.11
C LYS A 701 34.54 -10.68 20.29
N TYR A 702 35.85 -10.89 20.42
CA TYR A 702 36.48 -11.63 21.50
C TYR A 702 37.68 -10.87 22.09
N SER A 703 38.15 -11.29 23.26
CA SER A 703 39.23 -10.66 24.02
C SER A 703 39.84 -11.67 25.01
N PHE A 704 41.12 -11.55 25.33
CA PHE A 704 41.81 -12.36 26.34
C PHE A 704 42.01 -11.61 27.68
N ASP A 705 41.76 -10.30 27.69
CA ASP A 705 42.04 -9.35 28.78
C ASP A 705 40.80 -8.54 29.22
N ASN A 706 39.64 -8.81 28.60
CA ASN A 706 38.39 -8.05 28.67
C ASN A 706 38.50 -6.56 28.24
N SER A 707 39.64 -6.14 27.70
CA SER A 707 39.94 -4.72 27.38
C SER A 707 40.27 -4.50 25.90
N THR A 708 41.07 -5.39 25.33
CA THR A 708 41.50 -5.39 23.93
C THR A 708 40.58 -6.31 23.12
N TRP A 709 39.70 -5.71 22.31
CA TRP A 709 38.66 -6.44 21.58
C TRP A 709 39.01 -6.66 20.10
N GLN A 710 39.06 -7.92 19.69
CA GLN A 710 39.34 -8.37 18.33
C GLN A 710 38.06 -8.88 17.67
N LYS A 711 37.92 -8.69 16.34
CA LYS A 711 36.77 -9.21 15.59
C LYS A 711 36.94 -10.71 15.32
N TYR A 712 35.93 -11.50 15.62
CA TYR A 712 35.89 -12.91 15.27
C TYR A 712 35.44 -13.08 13.82
N THR A 713 36.22 -13.81 13.02
CA THR A 713 35.98 -14.04 11.59
C THR A 713 36.02 -15.52 11.19
N ALA A 714 36.69 -16.36 11.97
CA ALA A 714 36.78 -17.80 11.81
C ALA A 714 37.16 -18.45 13.16
N PRO A 715 36.91 -19.76 13.35
CA PRO A 715 37.43 -20.51 14.49
C PRO A 715 38.96 -20.40 14.58
N PHE A 716 39.49 -20.40 15.80
CA PHE A 716 40.92 -20.29 16.04
C PHE A 716 41.41 -21.25 17.13
N VAL A 717 42.69 -21.61 17.05
CA VAL A 717 43.32 -22.59 17.94
C VAL A 717 43.99 -21.89 19.12
N ILE A 718 43.74 -22.41 20.32
CA ILE A 718 44.46 -22.07 21.55
C ILE A 718 45.37 -23.25 21.88
N ASN A 719 46.66 -22.98 22.03
CA ASN A 719 47.73 -23.98 22.12
C ASN A 719 48.69 -23.76 23.32
N ASN A 720 48.52 -22.68 24.08
CA ASN A 720 49.24 -22.45 25.32
C ASN A 720 48.66 -23.35 26.43
N GLU A 721 49.53 -23.96 27.23
CA GLU A 721 49.14 -24.72 28.41
C GLU A 721 48.76 -23.79 29.58
N GLY A 722 48.06 -24.35 30.58
CA GLY A 722 47.44 -23.60 31.68
C GLY A 722 45.99 -23.21 31.37
N ILE A 723 45.51 -22.14 32.00
CA ILE A 723 44.12 -21.65 31.87
C ILE A 723 44.10 -20.40 30.99
N THR A 724 43.42 -20.49 29.85
CA THR A 724 43.13 -19.34 28.97
C THR A 724 41.66 -18.94 29.12
N THR A 725 41.38 -17.73 29.60
CA THR A 725 40.04 -17.15 29.59
C THR A 725 39.82 -16.41 28.26
N VAL A 726 38.70 -16.69 27.59
CA VAL A 726 38.26 -15.94 26.41
C VAL A 726 36.94 -15.24 26.71
N TYR A 727 36.99 -13.91 26.72
CA TYR A 727 35.82 -13.04 26.78
C TYR A 727 35.23 -12.88 25.38
N TYR A 728 33.91 -12.85 25.26
CA TYR A 728 33.23 -12.70 23.97
C TYR A 728 31.88 -11.97 24.11
N ARG A 729 31.49 -11.30 23.03
CA ARG A 729 30.20 -10.61 22.86
C ARG A 729 29.88 -10.38 21.40
N SER A 730 28.60 -10.32 21.07
CA SER A 730 28.07 -9.97 19.76
C SER A 730 27.35 -8.62 19.77
N SER A 731 27.05 -8.10 18.58
CA SER A 731 26.17 -6.94 18.39
C SER A 731 25.35 -7.09 17.11
N ASP A 732 24.14 -6.53 17.11
CA ASP A 732 23.23 -6.50 15.95
C ASP A 732 23.51 -5.33 14.99
N LEU A 733 22.69 -5.19 13.94
CA LEU A 733 22.80 -4.10 12.97
C LEU A 733 22.40 -2.71 13.51
N VAL A 734 21.49 -2.60 14.49
CA VAL A 734 21.03 -1.30 15.03
C VAL A 734 21.92 -0.73 16.15
N GLY A 735 22.71 -1.57 16.82
CA GLY A 735 23.67 -1.20 17.86
C GLY A 735 23.48 -1.87 19.22
N ASN A 736 22.53 -2.80 19.41
CA ASN A 736 22.41 -3.54 20.67
C ASN A 736 23.66 -4.42 20.86
N LEU A 737 24.23 -4.38 22.07
CA LEU A 737 25.50 -5.00 22.42
C LEU A 737 25.29 -6.03 23.53
N GLU A 738 25.72 -7.27 23.26
CA GLU A 738 25.62 -8.37 24.20
C GLU A 738 26.44 -8.10 25.47
N GLN A 739 25.87 -8.45 26.64
CA GLN A 739 26.64 -8.49 27.87
C GLN A 739 27.80 -9.46 27.72
N THR A 740 29.01 -9.01 28.08
CA THR A 740 30.22 -9.84 27.93
C THR A 740 30.10 -11.16 28.67
N LYS A 741 30.18 -12.25 27.91
CA LYS A 741 30.31 -13.62 28.41
C LYS A 741 31.80 -13.99 28.42
N GLN A 742 32.14 -15.06 29.13
CA GLN A 742 33.49 -15.63 29.14
C GLN A 742 33.42 -17.15 29.12
N THR A 743 34.47 -17.78 28.61
CA THR A 743 34.73 -19.23 28.73
C THR A 743 36.16 -19.46 29.21
N GLU A 744 36.36 -20.48 30.05
CA GLU A 744 37.68 -20.90 30.51
C GLU A 744 38.10 -22.17 29.77
N ILE A 745 39.29 -22.14 29.18
CA ILE A 745 39.83 -23.22 28.37
C ILE A 745 41.14 -23.65 29.03
N LYS A 746 41.14 -24.87 29.57
CA LYS A 746 42.27 -25.43 30.32
C LYS A 746 43.01 -26.45 29.45
N ILE A 747 44.29 -26.24 29.20
CA ILE A 747 45.10 -27.10 28.32
C ILE A 747 46.32 -27.59 29.08
N ASP A 748 46.56 -28.90 29.04
CA ASP A 748 47.74 -29.52 29.63
C ASP A 748 48.08 -30.79 28.83
N LYS A 749 49.16 -30.71 28.04
CA LYS A 749 49.62 -31.75 27.12
C LYS A 749 50.86 -32.46 27.66
N THR A 750 51.35 -32.03 28.81
CA THR A 750 52.65 -32.41 29.34
C THR A 750 52.48 -33.52 30.36
N ALA A 751 53.12 -34.66 30.12
CA ALA A 751 53.06 -35.77 31.06
C ALA A 751 53.93 -35.49 32.30
N PRO A 752 53.44 -35.78 33.52
CA PRO A 752 54.13 -35.47 34.76
C PRO A 752 55.47 -36.22 34.86
N GLU A 753 56.50 -35.57 35.38
CA GLU A 753 57.76 -36.25 35.72
C GLU A 753 57.67 -36.91 37.10
N ALA A 754 58.71 -37.67 37.48
CA ALA A 754 58.73 -38.46 38.70
C ALA A 754 59.97 -38.16 39.56
N LYS A 755 59.73 -38.03 40.86
CA LYS A 755 60.75 -38.04 41.91
C LYS A 755 60.72 -39.37 42.65
N ILE A 756 61.75 -40.18 42.46
CA ILE A 756 61.86 -41.56 42.93
C ILE A 756 62.93 -41.62 44.03
N SER A 757 62.55 -42.03 45.25
CA SER A 757 63.47 -42.08 46.40
C SER A 757 63.04 -43.13 47.44
N VAL A 758 63.92 -43.50 48.38
CA VAL A 758 63.51 -44.34 49.52
C VAL A 758 62.88 -43.47 50.61
N ASN A 759 61.66 -43.85 51.01
CA ASN A 759 61.01 -43.27 52.18
C ASN A 759 61.62 -43.90 53.45
N SER A 760 62.23 -43.07 54.30
CA SER A 760 62.92 -43.49 55.54
C SER A 760 62.03 -44.23 56.53
N ASP A 761 60.74 -43.90 56.56
CA ASP A 761 59.81 -44.34 57.59
C ASP A 761 59.18 -45.67 57.18
N LYS A 762 58.77 -45.77 55.91
CA LYS A 762 58.18 -46.96 55.30
C LYS A 762 59.23 -48.01 54.90
N ASN A 763 60.48 -47.59 54.69
CA ASN A 763 61.59 -48.44 54.22
C ASN A 763 61.26 -49.15 52.90
N ASP A 764 60.64 -48.38 51.99
CA ASP A 764 60.25 -48.80 50.65
C ASP A 764 60.42 -47.62 49.67
N LEU A 765 60.22 -47.91 48.39
CA LEU A 765 60.35 -46.97 47.29
C LEU A 765 59.11 -46.08 47.20
N GLU A 766 59.32 -44.77 47.25
CA GLU A 766 58.31 -43.75 47.03
C GLU A 766 58.60 -43.03 45.72
N ALA A 767 57.60 -43.03 44.82
CA ALA A 767 57.54 -42.13 43.69
C ALA A 767 56.56 -40.99 44.02
N ARG A 768 56.90 -39.76 43.66
CA ARG A 768 56.02 -38.58 43.67
C ARG A 768 56.02 -37.96 42.29
N GLY A 769 54.90 -37.41 41.84
CA GLY A 769 54.92 -36.62 40.62
C GLY A 769 55.66 -35.29 40.82
N ILE A 770 56.27 -34.81 39.75
CA ILE A 770 56.71 -33.42 39.57
C ILE A 770 55.92 -32.90 38.38
N ASP A 771 55.05 -31.94 38.62
CA ASP A 771 54.23 -31.32 37.59
C ASP A 771 53.81 -29.90 38.01
N GLN A 772 53.19 -29.15 37.10
CA GLN A 772 52.55 -27.85 37.39
C GLN A 772 51.25 -28.03 38.18
N ASN A 773 50.51 -29.11 37.92
CA ASN A 773 49.24 -29.47 38.55
C ASN A 773 49.41 -30.56 39.64
N PRO A 774 48.40 -30.79 40.51
CA PRO A 774 48.49 -31.82 41.54
C PRO A 774 48.49 -33.25 40.97
N THR A 775 49.54 -34.03 41.25
CA THR A 775 49.63 -35.44 40.79
C THR A 775 49.14 -36.45 41.81
N THR A 776 48.49 -37.51 41.33
CA THR A 776 48.25 -38.77 42.07
C THR A 776 49.27 -39.85 41.68
N VAL A 777 49.51 -40.83 42.57
CA VAL A 777 50.45 -41.94 42.31
C VAL A 777 49.82 -43.26 42.75
N GLN A 778 49.72 -44.21 41.82
CA GLN A 778 49.25 -45.58 42.05
C GLN A 778 50.42 -46.57 41.92
N ARG A 779 50.55 -47.51 42.85
CA ARG A 779 51.56 -48.59 42.80
C ARG A 779 50.89 -49.95 42.66
N THR A 780 51.31 -50.73 41.67
CA THR A 780 50.78 -52.08 41.39
C THR A 780 51.93 -53.05 41.15
N ASP A 781 51.90 -54.26 41.73
CA ASP A 781 52.99 -55.23 41.59
C ASP A 781 53.12 -55.74 40.14
N ASN A 782 54.35 -55.86 39.64
CA ASN A 782 54.64 -56.28 38.25
C ASN A 782 54.74 -57.82 38.16
N ILE A 783 53.58 -58.47 38.33
CA ILE A 783 53.42 -59.94 38.39
C ILE A 783 54.03 -60.64 37.15
N ALA A 784 54.07 -59.97 35.98
CA ALA A 784 54.62 -60.52 34.74
C ALA A 784 56.12 -60.88 34.84
N THR A 785 56.89 -60.22 35.71
CA THR A 785 58.30 -60.53 35.98
C THR A 785 58.50 -61.85 36.72
N LYS A 786 57.47 -62.34 37.42
CA LYS A 786 57.51 -63.39 38.45
C LYS A 786 58.49 -63.13 39.60
N ARG A 787 59.02 -61.90 39.72
CA ARG A 787 59.81 -61.44 40.85
C ARG A 787 58.90 -60.83 41.90
N LYS A 788 59.29 -60.95 43.16
CA LYS A 788 58.62 -60.29 44.27
C LYS A 788 59.10 -58.84 44.34
N ASP A 789 58.24 -57.93 44.81
CA ASP A 789 58.54 -56.50 45.04
C ASP A 789 58.84 -55.64 43.78
N ASP A 790 59.10 -56.24 42.61
CA ASP A 790 59.00 -55.60 41.27
C ASP A 790 57.60 -54.99 41.06
N ALA A 791 57.51 -53.76 40.53
CA ALA A 791 56.27 -52.98 40.50
C ALA A 791 56.19 -51.92 39.40
N PHE A 792 54.98 -51.62 38.96
CA PHE A 792 54.68 -50.38 38.26
C PHE A 792 54.30 -49.28 39.24
N PHE A 793 54.79 -48.07 39.01
CA PHE A 793 54.20 -46.85 39.53
C PHE A 793 53.56 -46.11 38.36
N VAL A 794 52.29 -45.73 38.46
CA VAL A 794 51.60 -44.86 37.51
C VAL A 794 51.36 -43.54 38.23
N ILE A 795 52.00 -42.49 37.75
CA ILE A 795 51.74 -41.10 38.13
C ILE A 795 50.68 -40.56 37.17
N THR A 796 49.74 -39.77 37.65
CA THR A 796 48.69 -39.13 36.85
C THR A 796 48.46 -37.72 37.38
N ASP A 797 48.50 -36.71 36.51
CA ASP A 797 48.24 -35.30 36.86
C ASP A 797 46.73 -35.01 36.99
N GLU A 798 46.36 -33.73 37.10
CA GLU A 798 44.95 -33.30 37.14
C GLU A 798 44.23 -33.44 35.79
N ALA A 799 44.98 -33.30 34.68
CA ALA A 799 44.46 -33.35 33.32
C ALA A 799 44.26 -34.78 32.78
N GLY A 800 44.89 -35.78 33.39
CA GLY A 800 44.92 -37.16 32.93
C GLY A 800 46.13 -37.56 32.09
N ASN A 801 47.18 -36.73 31.96
CA ASN A 801 48.45 -37.25 31.46
C ASN A 801 49.08 -38.18 32.52
N THR A 802 49.94 -39.09 32.06
CA THR A 802 50.48 -40.15 32.89
C THR A 802 51.96 -40.39 32.65
N LEU A 803 52.68 -40.77 33.72
CA LEU A 803 53.99 -41.39 33.63
C LEU A 803 53.97 -42.73 34.35
N LYS A 804 54.14 -43.80 33.57
CA LYS A 804 54.26 -45.17 34.04
C LYS A 804 55.72 -45.60 34.11
N ILE A 805 56.14 -46.00 35.31
CA ILE A 805 57.51 -46.36 35.68
C ILE A 805 57.53 -47.86 35.97
N ASP A 806 58.31 -48.62 35.22
CA ASP A 806 58.49 -50.06 35.46
C ASP A 806 59.73 -50.30 36.32
N VAL A 807 59.54 -50.65 37.60
CA VAL A 807 60.61 -50.93 38.56
C VAL A 807 60.82 -52.44 38.64
N ARG A 808 62.00 -52.90 38.25
CA ARG A 808 62.36 -54.31 38.17
C ARG A 808 63.64 -54.67 38.91
N GLU A 809 63.92 -55.97 38.95
CA GLU A 809 65.16 -56.52 39.51
C GLU A 809 65.32 -56.24 41.00
N ARG A 810 64.19 -56.14 41.72
CA ARG A 810 64.16 -55.73 43.11
C ARG A 810 64.56 -56.86 44.05
N ASP A 811 65.68 -56.66 44.74
CA ASP A 811 66.10 -57.44 45.90
C ASP A 811 65.92 -56.58 47.15
N LYS A 812 65.35 -57.16 48.21
CA LYS A 812 65.20 -56.56 49.56
C LYS A 812 65.86 -57.40 50.66
N ILE A 813 66.60 -58.47 50.32
CA ILE A 813 67.07 -59.50 51.26
C ILE A 813 68.32 -59.07 52.04
N LYS A 814 69.22 -58.31 51.41
CA LYS A 814 70.49 -57.82 52.03
C LYS A 814 70.68 -56.30 51.94
N GLN A 815 70.09 -55.71 50.91
CA GLN A 815 70.02 -54.30 50.56
C GLN A 815 68.71 -54.12 49.78
N ASP A 816 68.18 -52.91 49.63
CA ASP A 816 67.13 -52.62 48.65
C ASP A 816 67.80 -52.17 47.35
N ARG A 817 67.95 -53.10 46.40
CA ARG A 817 68.48 -52.83 45.05
C ARG A 817 67.35 -52.96 44.07
N PHE A 818 67.16 -51.98 43.19
CA PHE A 818 66.21 -52.05 42.08
C PHE A 818 66.74 -51.32 40.85
N ARG A 819 66.12 -51.59 39.70
CA ARG A 819 66.35 -50.90 38.42
C ARG A 819 65.07 -50.23 37.96
N ILE A 820 65.17 -49.02 37.41
CA ILE A 820 64.10 -48.48 36.58
C ILE A 820 64.29 -49.07 35.18
N TYR A 821 63.43 -50.03 34.81
CA TYR A 821 63.57 -50.78 33.56
C TYR A 821 63.08 -49.98 32.35
N SER A 822 61.94 -49.30 32.48
CA SER A 822 61.37 -48.47 31.43
C SER A 822 60.47 -47.36 31.97
N LEU A 823 60.37 -46.29 31.19
CA LEU A 823 59.41 -45.20 31.37
C LEU A 823 58.40 -45.23 30.21
N GLN A 824 57.18 -44.79 30.46
CA GLN A 824 56.15 -44.59 29.44
C GLN A 824 55.32 -43.36 29.81
N TYR A 825 55.40 -42.33 28.98
CA TYR A 825 54.62 -41.09 29.11
C TYR A 825 53.37 -41.19 28.23
N ASN A 826 52.17 -41.00 28.78
CA ASN A 826 50.90 -41.18 28.08
C ASN A 826 50.84 -42.52 27.32
N ASN A 827 50.19 -42.55 26.15
CA ASN A 827 50.13 -43.72 25.28
C ASN A 827 51.35 -43.84 24.34
N ASN A 828 52.45 -43.12 24.60
CA ASN A 828 53.66 -43.19 23.78
C ASN A 828 54.35 -44.58 23.90
N PRO A 829 55.25 -44.94 22.96
CA PRO A 829 56.03 -46.17 23.04
C PRO A 829 56.82 -46.28 24.36
N VAL A 830 56.91 -47.50 24.90
CA VAL A 830 57.65 -47.78 26.15
C VAL A 830 59.15 -47.57 25.94
N GLN A 831 59.72 -46.58 26.62
CA GLN A 831 61.14 -46.27 26.59
C GLN A 831 61.91 -47.14 27.57
N VAL A 832 62.54 -48.20 27.07
CA VAL A 832 63.43 -49.07 27.87
C VAL A 832 64.72 -48.33 28.17
N LEU A 833 65.09 -48.27 29.45
CA LEU A 833 66.27 -47.55 29.92
C LEU A 833 67.52 -48.42 29.89
N GLU A 834 68.67 -47.77 29.64
CA GLU A 834 69.99 -48.36 29.79
C GLU A 834 70.18 -48.98 31.19
N ASN A 835 71.09 -49.95 31.32
CA ASN A 835 71.28 -50.66 32.58
C ASN A 835 71.64 -49.69 33.71
N ASN A 836 70.78 -49.64 34.73
CA ASN A 836 70.88 -48.77 35.88
C ASN A 836 70.46 -49.53 37.14
N HIS A 837 71.04 -49.19 38.29
CA HIS A 837 70.65 -49.75 39.58
C HIS A 837 70.74 -48.70 40.67
N PHE A 838 69.63 -48.47 41.35
CA PHE A 838 69.60 -47.78 42.63
C PHE A 838 69.82 -48.81 43.73
N ASN A 839 70.73 -48.55 44.66
CA ASN A 839 71.09 -49.46 45.74
C ASN A 839 71.02 -48.72 47.08
N VAL A 840 70.32 -49.29 48.07
CA VAL A 840 70.24 -48.76 49.44
C VAL A 840 70.58 -49.84 50.46
N THR A 841 71.62 -49.59 51.26
CA THR A 841 71.99 -50.41 52.41
C THR A 841 71.50 -49.74 53.69
N TYR A 842 70.92 -50.52 54.61
CA TYR A 842 70.39 -50.04 55.90
C TYR A 842 71.26 -50.49 57.08
N GLN A 843 71.09 -49.86 58.25
CA GLN A 843 71.70 -50.28 59.53
C GLN A 843 70.64 -50.74 60.55
N GLY A 844 70.88 -51.91 61.17
CA GLY A 844 70.15 -52.36 62.36
C GLY A 844 69.04 -53.39 62.12
N LYS A 845 68.34 -53.78 63.21
CA LYS A 845 67.19 -54.70 63.19
C LYS A 845 65.86 -53.94 63.38
N LYS A 846 65.17 -53.71 62.27
CA LYS A 846 63.69 -53.70 62.11
C LYS A 846 62.77 -52.80 62.98
N SER A 847 63.24 -51.95 63.88
CA SER A 847 62.34 -51.14 64.75
C SER A 847 62.66 -49.64 64.86
N LYS A 848 63.90 -49.21 64.60
CA LYS A 848 64.26 -47.86 64.15
C LYS A 848 65.36 -48.04 63.11
N ILE A 849 65.21 -47.44 61.93
CA ILE A 849 66.04 -47.77 60.77
C ILE A 849 66.67 -46.50 60.22
N ASN A 850 68.00 -46.53 60.09
CA ASN A 850 68.77 -45.47 59.46
C ASN A 850 69.42 -46.03 58.19
N VAL A 851 69.24 -45.33 57.07
CA VAL A 851 69.93 -45.59 55.81
C VAL A 851 71.44 -45.43 56.01
N LYS A 852 72.25 -46.37 55.49
CA LYS A 852 73.72 -46.36 55.63
C LYS A 852 74.41 -45.80 54.39
N GLU A 853 74.09 -46.37 53.24
CA GLU A 853 74.68 -46.01 51.96
C GLU A 853 73.58 -46.07 50.89
N GLN A 854 73.52 -45.05 50.05
CA GLN A 854 72.69 -44.98 48.86
C GLN A 854 73.61 -44.78 47.66
N SER A 855 73.39 -45.45 46.55
CA SER A 855 74.14 -45.18 45.33
C SER A 855 73.33 -45.45 44.06
N PHE A 856 73.47 -44.56 43.08
CA PHE A 856 72.96 -44.75 41.73
C PHE A 856 74.09 -45.18 40.79
N GLU A 857 73.89 -46.32 40.15
CA GLU A 857 74.77 -46.93 39.16
C GLU A 857 74.11 -46.86 37.78
N GLN A 858 74.87 -46.51 36.75
CA GLN A 858 74.39 -46.45 35.35
C GLN A 858 75.52 -46.89 34.42
N LYS A 859 75.23 -47.76 33.44
CA LYS A 859 76.23 -48.40 32.56
C LYS A 859 77.35 -49.15 33.30
N GLY A 860 77.09 -49.65 34.52
CA GLY A 860 78.09 -50.31 35.36
C GLY A 860 78.99 -49.36 36.16
N GLU A 861 78.71 -48.05 36.13
CA GLU A 861 79.44 -47.04 36.92
C GLU A 861 78.55 -46.39 37.97
N ILE A 862 79.05 -46.34 39.21
CA ILE A 862 78.46 -45.51 40.26
C ILE A 862 78.66 -44.04 39.89
N LYS A 863 77.56 -43.33 39.65
CA LYS A 863 77.57 -41.89 39.31
C LYS A 863 77.58 -41.03 40.58
N ILE A 864 76.84 -41.47 41.60
CA ILE A 864 76.78 -40.86 42.94
C ILE A 864 76.62 -41.93 44.01
N ARG A 865 77.29 -41.72 45.14
CA ARG A 865 77.15 -42.48 46.39
C ARG A 865 77.03 -41.51 47.57
N ILE A 866 76.08 -41.75 48.47
CA ILE A 866 75.88 -41.00 49.71
C ILE A 866 76.04 -41.97 50.89
N ARG A 867 76.96 -41.66 51.81
CA ARG A 867 77.23 -42.43 53.03
C ARG A 867 76.83 -41.64 54.28
N TYR A 868 75.90 -42.15 55.08
CA TYR A 868 75.45 -41.53 56.32
C TYR A 868 76.11 -42.17 57.55
N ASP A 869 76.86 -41.37 58.31
CA ASP A 869 77.45 -41.78 59.59
C ASP A 869 76.48 -41.42 60.74
N VAL A 870 75.66 -42.40 61.10
CA VAL A 870 74.68 -42.34 62.20
C VAL A 870 75.26 -41.84 63.53
N LYS A 871 76.57 -42.02 63.77
CA LYS A 871 77.21 -41.57 65.02
C LYS A 871 77.66 -40.12 65.00
N LYS A 872 77.75 -39.50 63.82
CA LYS A 872 78.18 -38.11 63.61
C LYS A 872 77.06 -37.21 63.10
N ASP A 873 75.92 -37.79 62.74
CA ASP A 873 74.79 -37.15 62.06
C ASP A 873 75.22 -36.36 60.81
N LYS A 874 75.99 -37.02 59.93
CA LYS A 874 76.56 -36.43 58.71
C LYS A 874 76.47 -37.38 57.52
N SER A 875 76.06 -36.85 56.38
CA SER A 875 76.08 -37.52 55.08
C SER A 875 77.26 -37.04 54.23
N THR A 876 78.16 -37.95 53.87
CA THR A 876 79.25 -37.71 52.89
C THR A 876 78.75 -38.04 51.49
N ILE A 877 78.78 -37.07 50.59
CA ILE A 877 78.41 -37.26 49.18
C ILE A 877 79.67 -37.42 48.33
N ILE A 878 79.72 -38.52 47.58
CA ILE A 878 80.80 -38.91 46.69
C ILE A 878 80.23 -38.94 45.28
N MET A 879 80.88 -38.25 44.34
CA MET A 879 80.55 -38.31 42.91
C MET A 879 81.80 -38.67 42.10
N LYS A 880 81.60 -39.36 40.98
CA LYS A 880 82.70 -39.83 40.14
C LYS A 880 82.91 -38.90 38.96
N GLU A 881 84.04 -38.19 38.95
CA GLU A 881 84.57 -37.59 37.73
C GLU A 881 85.37 -38.65 36.94
N PRO A 882 85.66 -38.44 35.64
CA PRO A 882 86.36 -39.44 34.83
C PRO A 882 87.70 -39.89 35.46
N LYS A 883 87.69 -41.13 35.98
CA LYS A 883 88.77 -41.93 36.59
C LYS A 883 88.96 -41.88 38.12
N GLU A 884 88.28 -41.02 38.90
CA GLU A 884 88.40 -41.02 40.38
C GLU A 884 87.06 -40.78 41.12
N GLU A 885 86.88 -41.42 42.29
CA GLU A 885 85.82 -41.07 43.25
C GLU A 885 86.26 -39.86 44.09
N LYS A 886 85.59 -38.71 43.94
CA LYS A 886 85.84 -37.53 44.78
C LYS A 886 84.71 -37.36 45.80
N VAL A 887 85.07 -37.05 47.04
CA VAL A 887 84.11 -36.47 48.00
C VAL A 887 83.77 -35.08 47.47
N LYS A 888 82.51 -34.85 47.12
CA LYS A 888 82.02 -33.54 46.67
C LYS A 888 81.67 -32.65 47.86
N GLU A 889 81.01 -33.23 48.87
CA GLU A 889 80.41 -32.47 49.97
C GLU A 889 80.21 -33.35 51.21
N VAL A 890 80.16 -32.75 52.40
CA VAL A 890 79.66 -33.38 53.61
C VAL A 890 78.57 -32.48 54.18
N LYS A 891 77.34 -32.98 54.25
CA LYS A 891 76.18 -32.30 54.82
C LYS A 891 75.86 -32.86 56.21
N ASP A 892 75.22 -32.05 57.04
CA ASP A 892 74.65 -32.49 58.32
C ASP A 892 73.29 -33.16 58.09
N GLY A 893 72.92 -34.11 58.96
CA GLY A 893 71.69 -34.89 58.81
C GLY A 893 71.79 -36.07 57.84
N LEU A 894 70.70 -36.84 57.78
CA LEU A 894 70.49 -37.87 56.76
C LEU A 894 70.03 -37.23 55.44
N VAL A 895 70.92 -37.26 54.44
CA VAL A 895 70.60 -36.90 53.05
C VAL A 895 70.05 -38.11 52.30
N ILE A 896 68.90 -37.94 51.62
CA ILE A 896 68.24 -38.98 50.81
C ILE A 896 68.54 -38.77 49.32
N LEU A 897 69.00 -39.83 48.65
CA LEU A 897 69.27 -39.84 47.21
C LEU A 897 67.95 -39.94 46.43
N GLN A 898 67.82 -39.14 45.38
CA GLN A 898 66.59 -38.95 44.61
C GLN A 898 66.90 -39.13 43.12
N LEU A 899 66.22 -40.04 42.43
CA LEU A 899 66.21 -40.09 40.97
C LEU A 899 65.03 -39.26 40.46
N ASN A 900 65.32 -38.24 39.67
CA ASN A 900 64.31 -37.52 38.90
C ASN A 900 64.26 -38.13 37.49
N THR A 901 63.08 -38.32 36.92
CA THR A 901 62.94 -38.54 35.47
C THR A 901 62.98 -37.19 34.75
N ASN A 902 63.49 -37.17 33.52
CA ASN A 902 63.60 -35.97 32.68
C ASN A 902 63.54 -36.36 31.19
N TYR A 903 62.36 -36.26 30.59
CA TYR A 903 62.02 -36.67 29.22
C TYR A 903 62.66 -38.01 28.83
N GLY A 904 62.44 -39.03 29.65
CA GLY A 904 62.95 -40.38 29.44
C GLY A 904 64.36 -40.66 29.97
N ASN A 905 65.05 -39.66 30.52
CA ASN A 905 66.35 -39.83 31.20
C ASN A 905 66.16 -40.00 32.72
N LEU A 906 67.25 -40.36 33.42
CA LEU A 906 67.31 -40.41 34.88
C LEU A 906 68.46 -39.54 35.38
N GLU A 907 68.15 -38.62 36.30
CA GLU A 907 69.11 -37.71 36.92
C GLU A 907 69.13 -37.91 38.43
N ALA A 908 70.31 -38.05 39.03
CA ALA A 908 70.47 -38.33 40.44
C ALA A 908 70.81 -37.04 41.24
N THR A 909 69.95 -36.70 42.20
CA THR A 909 69.99 -35.48 43.03
C THR A 909 69.80 -35.81 44.52
N TYR A 910 70.01 -34.85 45.43
CA TYR A 910 70.01 -35.07 46.89
C TYR A 910 69.86 -33.79 47.72
#